data_AF-A0A9P4Q2R9-F1
#
_entry.id   AF-A0A9P4Q2R9-F1
#
_cell.length_a   1.000
_cell.length_b   1.000
_cell.length_c   1.000
_cell.angle_alpha   90.00
_cell.angle_beta   90.00
_cell.angle_gamma   90.00
#
_symmetry.space_group_name_H-M   'P 1'
#
loop_
_entity.id
_entity.type
_entity.pdbx_description
1 polymer ?
#
loop_
_entity_poly.entity_id
_entity_poly.type
_entity_poly.pdbx_seq_one_letter_code
_entity_poly.pdbx_strand_id
1 'polypeptide(L)'
;MAPKHRDGDVVASIPGQYITYAHTVAGYAAFLGALIVGCWLHYHKIVQNEHFGYPIEWFPSVSATIGDRYPERSVFQVFIAICSGPRFALVYLWYCLGARPGASNSLPKFVAGAGVFRTLTCGGWSYVTSTDDHDWHDIFMISYIVATLPWTIGCIMISPPGSATVRYRKYLGGAFFGTLVPLIYFFIQHKVHRVPGAYTIYAFFEWSLVLLDVGFDAITAIDFSSFEIQIRDVKGLSRGDKARVSDRILEKEKGKAIGQVFDARFRWPDLFDAIADVYLGFSFWSILTSLGVVVWYFPLWHMGISGYEVAVMSTIGPVLLGVPALRRIVSNNLAIVQATTVLGLIAYSIRTPETRLGAVSFAVWQGCIAWSATWYSERGNAAKLEARTNAWLVGLIMSTIAKFSFWTNNPIWPIMYEGNGGWNKTGILLFALAIARIFTRSSSNGDAPQLLDRPKGSAWFPACGLAGLFFALHSMLSDSSTMIMWVWEGYPVRGPLAVPHGAWTIAAMGLGLLIGLFYPTLVRSWTAYGIGAVGAALVTGFHNWTGYYGALALTMYLFAIAPALISNAVRYPPGRTFFLGFFIYNLMVLFHVWVVAYAFVPGGPLVREHTDWVVASMMIQIGCGVFSVISNASPTSSRTRKPKSFSPPSNPAARRQRSYYIYILLVLQLLSVSIAYLRFPSYDYRPYHPESKSITAGIWTIHFSIDNDMWSSERRMASLLKESELDIIGLLETDNQRIIMGNRDTTQYLAEELGMWVDAGPGPDKHTWGCALLSKFPIINSTHHLLPSPVGELAPAIHATIEAYGELVDVFVFHSGQEEDPEDRRLQSEYLSNLMGSSPRPSILLSYLVTEPKKGNYNTYVSERSGMRDIDPSDWDRWCEYILFKGLRRTGYARISRGTITDTELQVGKFVVGDKAHGEGSDSIIDENEVPPDLRFPTLFRGEGVRGHRYHVFDQPRYYA
;
A
#
# COMPACT_ATOMS: atom_id res chain seq x y z
N MET A 1 42.44 -47.98 -2.33
CA MET A 1 43.25 -46.74 -2.20
C MET A 1 42.34 -45.64 -1.70
N ALA A 2 42.58 -45.08 -0.51
CA ALA A 2 41.83 -43.94 0.00
C ALA A 2 42.03 -42.72 -0.92
N PRO A 3 41.00 -41.93 -1.21
CA PRO A 3 41.14 -40.77 -2.07
C PRO A 3 42.09 -39.76 -1.40
N LYS A 4 43.21 -39.45 -2.07
CA LYS A 4 44.08 -38.33 -1.69
C LYS A 4 43.20 -37.06 -1.68
N HIS A 5 42.91 -36.54 -0.49
CA HIS A 5 42.31 -35.22 -0.35
C HIS A 5 43.25 -34.21 -1.03
N ARG A 6 42.78 -33.58 -2.12
CA ARG A 6 43.44 -32.39 -2.65
C ARG A 6 43.33 -31.29 -1.60
N ASP A 7 44.42 -30.58 -1.34
CA ASP A 7 44.37 -29.28 -0.68
C ASP A 7 43.49 -28.37 -1.54
N GLY A 8 42.24 -28.16 -1.12
CA GLY A 8 41.29 -27.29 -1.80
C GLY A 8 41.67 -25.82 -1.62
N ASP A 9 41.27 -24.97 -2.58
CA ASP A 9 41.54 -23.53 -2.53
C ASP A 9 40.85 -22.88 -1.32
N VAL A 10 41.55 -21.96 -0.65
CA VAL A 10 40.98 -21.16 0.44
C VAL A 10 40.05 -20.11 -0.15
N VAL A 11 38.76 -20.23 0.11
CA VAL A 11 37.70 -19.33 -0.40
C VAL A 11 37.57 -18.09 0.47
N ALA A 12 37.75 -18.26 1.78
CA ALA A 12 37.72 -17.17 2.75
C ALA A 12 38.55 -17.57 3.97
N SER A 13 39.14 -16.57 4.61
CA SER A 13 39.85 -16.72 5.87
C SER A 13 39.31 -15.73 6.90
N ILE A 14 38.94 -16.23 8.08
CA ILE A 14 38.37 -15.44 9.16
C ILE A 14 39.26 -15.61 10.40
N PRO A 15 39.94 -14.54 10.87
CA PRO A 15 40.69 -14.60 12.12
C PRO A 15 39.78 -14.88 13.32
N GLY A 16 40.19 -15.77 14.22
CA GLY A 16 39.36 -16.29 15.32
C GLY A 16 38.88 -15.19 16.29
N GLN A 17 39.65 -14.13 16.48
CA GLN A 17 39.29 -12.98 17.31
C GLN A 17 37.97 -12.29 16.89
N TYR A 18 37.62 -12.32 15.60
CA TYR A 18 36.36 -11.71 15.12
C TYR A 18 35.12 -12.43 15.64
N ILE A 19 35.22 -13.72 15.97
CA ILE A 19 34.12 -14.45 16.62
C ILE A 19 33.86 -13.90 18.01
N THR A 20 34.92 -13.65 18.79
CA THR A 20 34.79 -13.03 20.11
C THR A 20 34.24 -11.61 20.02
N TYR A 21 34.69 -10.80 19.04
CA TYR A 21 34.13 -9.47 18.84
C TYR A 21 32.66 -9.51 18.48
N ALA A 22 32.25 -10.39 17.56
CA ALA A 22 30.85 -10.56 17.20
C ALA A 22 29.99 -10.98 18.40
N HIS A 23 30.47 -11.94 19.22
CA HIS A 23 29.81 -12.34 20.46
C HIS A 23 29.66 -11.17 21.44
N THR A 24 30.76 -10.47 21.71
CA THR A 24 30.81 -9.40 22.73
C THR A 24 29.95 -8.20 22.33
N VAL A 25 30.05 -7.77 21.07
CA VAL A 25 29.27 -6.65 20.55
C VAL A 25 27.78 -6.99 20.52
N ALA A 26 27.40 -8.17 20.03
CA ALA A 26 26.00 -8.57 19.99
C ALA A 26 25.42 -8.76 21.40
N GLY A 27 26.19 -9.37 22.32
CA GLY A 27 25.80 -9.55 23.72
C GLY A 27 25.55 -8.21 24.42
N TYR A 28 26.51 -7.27 24.38
CA TYR A 28 26.31 -5.95 24.98
C TYR A 28 25.22 -5.12 24.29
N ALA A 29 25.10 -5.20 22.96
CA ALA A 29 24.05 -4.53 22.22
C ALA A 29 22.64 -5.00 22.64
N ALA A 30 22.48 -6.29 22.97
CA ALA A 30 21.21 -6.81 23.47
C ALA A 30 20.78 -6.13 24.76
N PHE A 31 21.65 -6.12 25.78
CA PHE A 31 21.32 -5.58 27.09
C PHE A 31 21.26 -4.05 27.10
N LEU A 32 22.24 -3.37 26.50
CA LEU A 32 22.26 -1.90 26.44
C LEU A 32 21.16 -1.36 25.54
N GLY A 33 20.88 -2.03 24.41
CA GLY A 33 19.79 -1.67 23.52
C GLY A 33 18.44 -1.76 24.21
N ALA A 34 18.19 -2.85 24.94
CA ALA A 34 16.97 -3.02 25.72
C ALA A 34 16.85 -1.96 26.83
N LEU A 35 17.93 -1.65 27.56
CA LEU A 35 17.93 -0.60 28.58
C LEU A 35 17.64 0.78 28.02
N ILE A 36 18.27 1.17 26.92
CA ILE A 36 18.06 2.47 26.28
C ILE A 36 16.60 2.60 25.82
N VAL A 37 16.07 1.59 25.15
CA VAL A 37 14.70 1.59 24.62
C VAL A 37 13.68 1.55 25.77
N GLY A 38 13.90 0.71 26.78
CA GLY A 38 13.03 0.61 27.96
C GLY A 38 13.01 1.90 28.77
N CYS A 39 14.16 2.53 29.01
CA CYS A 39 14.23 3.83 29.68
C CYS A 39 13.60 4.96 28.84
N TRP A 40 13.60 4.86 27.52
CA TRP A 40 13.00 5.89 26.67
C TRP A 40 11.47 5.78 26.59
N LEU A 41 10.93 4.56 26.56
CA LEU A 41 9.51 4.31 26.31
C LEU A 41 8.71 3.94 27.56
N HIS A 42 9.32 3.18 28.49
CA HIS A 42 8.62 2.54 29.59
C HIS A 42 9.27 2.75 30.96
N TYR A 43 10.06 3.81 31.15
CA TYR A 43 10.85 4.07 32.37
C TYR A 43 10.11 3.79 33.68
N HIS A 44 8.98 4.46 33.93
CA HIS A 44 8.23 4.30 35.18
C HIS A 44 7.71 2.88 35.41
N LYS A 45 7.50 2.12 34.32
CA LYS A 45 6.98 0.76 34.39
C LYS A 45 8.07 -0.27 34.66
N ILE A 46 9.28 -0.06 34.13
CA ILE A 46 10.41 -0.99 34.29
C ILE A 46 11.19 -0.80 35.60
N VAL A 47 11.07 0.37 36.24
CA VAL A 47 11.66 0.63 37.58
C VAL A 47 10.72 0.24 38.73
N GLN A 48 9.49 -0.15 38.43
CA GLN A 48 8.49 -0.51 39.44
C GLN A 48 8.66 -1.98 39.86
N ASN A 49 8.68 -2.23 41.17
CA ASN A 49 8.58 -3.58 41.73
C ASN A 49 7.18 -3.82 42.35
N GLU A 50 6.98 -4.97 43.01
CA GLU A 50 5.68 -5.37 43.61
C GLU A 50 5.16 -4.42 44.71
N HIS A 51 6.01 -3.58 45.30
CA HIS A 51 5.70 -2.79 46.49
C HIS A 51 5.99 -1.29 46.34
N PHE A 52 6.99 -0.93 45.54
CA PHE A 52 7.50 0.43 45.37
C PHE A 52 7.76 0.73 43.89
N GLY A 53 7.62 1.99 43.51
CA GLY A 53 7.99 2.51 42.21
C GLY A 53 8.73 3.83 42.32
N TYR A 54 8.88 4.52 41.20
CA TYR A 54 9.48 5.85 41.18
C TYR A 54 8.73 6.81 42.15
N PRO A 55 9.44 7.63 42.97
CA PRO A 55 10.87 7.93 42.94
C PRO A 55 11.76 7.06 43.86
N ILE A 56 11.17 6.13 44.62
CA ILE A 56 11.92 5.29 45.57
C ILE A 56 12.81 4.32 44.82
N GLU A 57 12.24 3.65 43.81
CA GLU A 57 12.96 2.79 42.89
C GLU A 57 13.14 3.53 41.56
N TRP A 58 14.39 3.64 41.10
CA TRP A 58 14.74 4.52 39.98
C TRP A 58 15.68 3.88 38.96
N PHE A 59 16.19 2.67 39.21
CA PHE A 59 16.97 1.90 38.24
C PHE A 59 16.34 0.52 38.01
N PRO A 60 16.12 0.11 36.75
CA PRO A 60 15.38 -1.11 36.44
C PRO A 60 16.27 -2.36 36.57
N SER A 61 15.68 -3.48 37.00
CA SER A 61 16.34 -4.79 36.96
C SER A 61 16.51 -5.28 35.51
N VAL A 62 17.45 -6.19 35.30
CA VAL A 62 17.71 -6.83 34.00
C VAL A 62 16.45 -7.54 33.51
N SER A 63 15.80 -8.34 34.36
CA SER A 63 14.60 -9.10 33.99
C SER A 63 13.44 -8.19 33.55
N ALA A 64 13.20 -7.09 34.27
CA ALA A 64 12.16 -6.13 33.91
C ALA A 64 12.46 -5.42 32.57
N THR A 65 13.74 -5.15 32.31
CA THR A 65 14.19 -4.45 31.10
C THR A 65 14.05 -5.29 29.82
N ILE A 66 14.21 -6.61 29.93
CA ILE A 66 14.28 -7.49 28.75
C ILE A 66 13.04 -8.38 28.56
N GLY A 67 12.22 -8.56 29.61
CA GLY A 67 11.10 -9.50 29.61
C GLY A 67 9.74 -8.85 29.46
N ASP A 68 9.53 -7.67 30.04
CA ASP A 68 8.17 -7.25 30.37
C ASP A 68 7.39 -6.64 29.19
N ARG A 69 8.08 -5.94 28.27
CA ARG A 69 7.41 -5.01 27.35
C ARG A 69 8.01 -4.95 25.95
N TYR A 70 7.13 -4.72 24.97
CA TYR A 70 7.47 -4.36 23.60
C TYR A 70 7.65 -2.84 23.51
N PRO A 71 8.68 -2.32 22.80
CA PRO A 71 9.61 -3.03 21.90
C PRO A 71 10.96 -3.44 22.51
N GLU A 72 11.31 -3.06 23.74
CA GLU A 72 12.62 -3.35 24.36
C GLU A 72 12.93 -4.85 24.46
N ARG A 73 11.93 -5.68 24.77
CA ARG A 73 12.01 -7.15 24.71
C ARG A 73 12.45 -7.64 23.34
N SER A 74 11.83 -7.13 22.28
CA SER A 74 12.16 -7.53 20.91
C SER A 74 13.58 -7.12 20.51
N VAL A 75 14.03 -5.95 20.96
CA VAL A 75 15.42 -5.50 20.75
C VAL A 75 16.40 -6.45 21.41
N PHE A 76 16.19 -6.81 22.68
CA PHE A 76 16.99 -7.82 23.38
C PHE A 76 17.03 -9.15 22.62
N GLN A 77 15.86 -9.70 22.30
CA GLN A 77 15.73 -11.01 21.67
C GLN A 77 16.39 -11.07 20.29
N VAL A 78 16.30 -10.01 19.48
CA VAL A 78 16.97 -9.95 18.17
C VAL A 78 18.49 -10.00 18.31
N PHE A 79 19.06 -9.20 19.20
CA PHE A 79 20.51 -9.18 19.39
C PHE A 79 21.04 -10.45 20.06
N ILE A 80 20.28 -11.08 20.97
CA ILE A 80 20.60 -12.42 21.47
C ILE A 80 20.53 -13.47 20.36
N ALA A 81 19.54 -13.40 19.45
CA ALA A 81 19.47 -14.27 18.28
C ALA A 81 20.74 -14.16 17.43
N ILE A 82 21.18 -12.92 17.17
CA ILE A 82 22.42 -12.63 16.43
C ILE A 82 23.64 -13.16 17.19
N CYS A 83 23.66 -13.03 18.51
CA CYS A 83 24.74 -13.50 19.37
C CYS A 83 24.86 -15.04 19.41
N SER A 84 23.79 -15.78 19.12
CA SER A 84 23.77 -17.25 19.22
C SER A 84 24.85 -17.93 18.37
N GLY A 85 24.99 -17.53 17.10
CA GLY A 85 25.99 -18.09 16.18
C GLY A 85 27.43 -17.88 16.66
N PRO A 86 27.87 -16.64 16.92
CA PRO A 86 29.17 -16.35 17.53
C PRO A 86 29.41 -17.08 18.85
N ARG A 87 28.37 -17.26 19.68
CA ARG A 87 28.47 -17.95 20.96
C ARG A 87 28.79 -19.44 20.81
N PHE A 88 28.09 -20.14 19.92
CA PHE A 88 28.42 -21.55 19.62
C PHE A 88 29.80 -21.68 18.97
N ALA A 89 30.17 -20.76 18.09
CA ALA A 89 31.51 -20.73 17.50
C ALA A 89 32.61 -20.50 18.54
N LEU A 90 32.37 -19.64 19.54
CA LEU A 90 33.28 -19.41 20.67
C LEU A 90 33.48 -20.70 21.50
N VAL A 91 32.40 -21.44 21.79
CA VAL A 91 32.48 -22.75 22.47
C VAL A 91 33.29 -23.76 21.66
N TYR A 92 33.09 -23.79 20.35
CA TYR A 92 33.85 -24.66 19.45
C TYR A 92 35.35 -24.32 19.42
N LEU A 93 35.70 -23.02 19.35
CA LEU A 93 37.09 -22.59 19.39
C LEU A 93 37.77 -22.93 20.72
N TRP A 94 37.05 -22.88 21.83
CA TRP A 94 37.53 -23.36 23.13
C TRP A 94 37.84 -24.86 23.14
N TYR A 95 36.98 -25.66 22.51
CA TYR A 95 37.24 -27.08 22.31
C TYR A 95 38.53 -27.29 21.50
N CYS A 96 38.70 -26.57 20.39
CA CYS A 96 39.90 -26.64 19.55
C CYS A 96 41.17 -26.22 20.30
N LEU A 97 41.10 -25.22 21.19
CA LEU A 97 42.23 -24.77 22.01
C LEU A 97 42.69 -25.84 23.00
N GLY A 98 41.75 -26.58 23.59
CA GLY A 98 42.07 -27.64 24.55
C GLY A 98 42.39 -28.99 23.91
N ALA A 99 41.85 -29.29 22.73
CA ALA A 99 41.95 -30.60 22.08
C ALA A 99 43.28 -30.77 21.31
N ARG A 100 44.33 -31.24 22.00
CA ARG A 100 45.60 -31.63 21.37
C ARG A 100 45.51 -33.00 20.68
N PRO A 101 45.97 -33.17 19.43
CA PRO A 101 46.05 -34.48 18.79
C PRO A 101 46.98 -35.42 19.57
N GLY A 102 46.48 -36.59 19.98
CA GLY A 102 47.25 -37.62 20.70
C GLY A 102 47.20 -37.57 22.23
N ALA A 103 46.58 -36.56 22.84
CA ALA A 103 46.36 -36.51 24.29
C ALA A 103 44.95 -36.99 24.66
N SER A 104 44.84 -38.08 25.44
CA SER A 104 43.55 -38.56 25.97
C SER A 104 43.11 -37.72 27.18
N ASN A 105 42.67 -36.49 26.93
CA ASN A 105 42.12 -35.61 27.97
C ASN A 105 40.61 -35.38 27.72
N SER A 106 39.77 -35.75 28.67
CA SER A 106 38.31 -35.56 28.60
C SER A 106 37.87 -34.13 28.93
N LEU A 107 38.75 -33.31 29.52
CA LEU A 107 38.44 -31.95 29.96
C LEU A 107 37.92 -31.02 28.84
N PRO A 108 38.54 -30.92 27.64
CA PRO A 108 38.01 -30.06 26.57
C PRO A 108 36.61 -30.47 26.10
N LYS A 109 36.31 -31.78 26.09
CA LYS A 109 34.97 -32.31 25.73
C LYS A 109 33.94 -31.92 26.80
N PHE A 110 34.31 -32.03 28.08
CA PHE A 110 33.45 -31.61 29.18
C PHE A 110 33.16 -30.10 29.13
N VAL A 111 34.17 -29.26 28.93
CA VAL A 111 34.01 -27.80 28.82
C VAL A 111 33.15 -27.41 27.62
N ALA A 112 33.34 -28.09 26.47
CA ALA A 112 32.46 -27.89 25.31
C ALA A 112 31.01 -28.24 25.63
N GLY A 113 30.76 -29.37 26.30
CA GLY A 113 29.43 -29.76 26.75
C GLY A 113 28.81 -28.74 27.71
N ALA A 114 29.55 -28.28 28.71
CA ALA A 114 29.11 -27.24 29.64
C ALA A 114 28.81 -25.92 28.92
N GLY A 115 29.64 -25.54 27.93
CA GLY A 115 29.43 -24.34 27.12
C GLY A 115 28.21 -24.41 26.21
N VAL A 116 27.94 -25.56 25.57
CA VAL A 116 26.72 -25.79 24.80
C VAL A 116 25.49 -25.72 25.70
N PHE A 117 25.52 -26.39 26.85
CA PHE A 117 24.43 -26.35 27.82
C PHE A 117 24.17 -24.93 28.35
N ARG A 118 25.22 -24.19 28.71
CA ARG A 118 25.15 -22.76 29.08
C ARG A 118 24.56 -21.91 27.95
N THR A 119 24.90 -22.20 26.69
CA THR A 119 24.37 -21.45 25.54
C THR A 119 22.88 -21.72 25.31
N LEU A 120 22.45 -22.98 25.43
CA LEU A 120 21.04 -23.37 25.27
C LEU A 120 20.16 -22.81 26.39
N THR A 121 20.62 -22.91 27.64
CA THR A 121 19.93 -22.33 28.81
C THR A 121 19.83 -20.81 28.72
N CYS A 122 20.85 -20.13 28.15
CA CYS A 122 20.76 -18.71 27.83
C CYS A 122 19.62 -18.39 26.85
N GLY A 123 19.51 -19.16 25.77
CA GLY A 123 18.39 -19.03 24.83
C GLY A 123 17.05 -19.28 25.52
N GLY A 124 16.99 -20.30 26.39
CA GLY A 124 15.81 -20.64 27.18
C GLY A 124 15.24 -19.44 27.95
N TRP A 125 16.01 -18.82 28.85
CA TRP A 125 15.53 -17.69 29.64
C TRP A 125 15.39 -16.38 28.82
N SER A 126 16.02 -16.27 27.65
CA SER A 126 15.87 -15.11 26.77
C SER A 126 14.57 -15.10 25.96
N TYR A 127 14.06 -16.29 25.58
CA TYR A 127 12.83 -16.42 24.78
C TYR A 127 11.61 -16.85 25.60
N VAL A 128 11.81 -17.62 26.67
CA VAL A 128 10.80 -17.86 27.71
C VAL A 128 11.00 -16.77 28.75
N THR A 129 10.24 -15.68 28.63
CA THR A 129 10.39 -14.53 29.54
C THR A 129 9.64 -14.77 30.85
N SER A 130 10.03 -14.07 31.91
CA SER A 130 9.37 -14.12 33.22
C SER A 130 7.87 -13.76 33.16
N THR A 131 7.44 -12.99 32.16
CA THR A 131 6.03 -12.68 31.93
C THR A 131 5.26 -13.79 31.21
N ASP A 132 5.92 -14.61 30.40
CA ASP A 132 5.24 -15.68 29.65
C ASP A 132 5.09 -16.94 30.51
N ASP A 133 6.18 -17.35 31.19
CA ASP A 133 6.21 -18.52 32.08
C ASP A 133 7.34 -18.36 33.10
N HIS A 134 6.98 -17.98 34.33
CA HIS A 134 7.93 -17.67 35.40
C HIS A 134 8.75 -18.90 35.83
N ASP A 135 8.14 -20.08 35.88
CA ASP A 135 8.78 -21.29 36.38
C ASP A 135 9.87 -21.78 35.41
N TRP A 136 9.54 -21.86 34.12
CA TRP A 136 10.53 -22.25 33.11
C TRP A 136 11.63 -21.21 32.94
N HIS A 137 11.30 -19.91 33.03
CA HIS A 137 12.29 -18.84 33.01
C HIS A 137 13.35 -19.01 34.12
N ASP A 138 12.91 -19.20 35.37
CA ASP A 138 13.80 -19.38 36.51
C ASP A 138 14.64 -20.66 36.40
N ILE A 139 14.05 -21.76 35.94
CA ILE A 139 14.79 -23.02 35.71
C ILE A 139 15.94 -22.78 34.72
N PHE A 140 15.69 -22.10 33.60
CA PHE A 140 16.71 -21.81 32.61
C PHE A 140 17.78 -20.84 33.13
N MET A 141 17.37 -19.79 33.87
CA MET A 141 18.30 -18.82 34.46
C MET A 141 19.20 -19.46 35.53
N ILE A 142 18.63 -20.24 36.46
CA ILE A 142 19.42 -20.94 37.49
C ILE A 142 20.35 -21.96 36.83
N SER A 143 19.86 -22.73 35.86
CA SER A 143 20.68 -23.70 35.11
C SER A 143 21.86 -23.01 34.40
N TYR A 144 21.65 -21.80 33.87
CA TYR A 144 22.70 -20.99 33.26
C TYR A 144 23.77 -20.57 34.27
N ILE A 145 23.37 -20.04 35.43
CA ILE A 145 24.30 -19.60 36.47
C ILE A 145 25.10 -20.79 37.01
N VAL A 146 24.43 -21.92 37.28
CA VAL A 146 25.10 -23.16 37.74
C VAL A 146 26.08 -23.67 36.70
N ALA A 147 25.71 -23.68 35.41
CA ALA A 147 26.58 -24.09 34.32
C ALA A 147 27.76 -23.14 34.07
N THR A 148 27.67 -21.88 34.55
CA THR A 148 28.75 -20.90 34.43
C THR A 148 29.95 -21.29 35.29
N LEU A 149 29.77 -21.96 36.43
CA LEU A 149 30.88 -22.43 37.27
C LEU A 149 31.81 -23.45 36.59
N PRO A 150 31.32 -24.60 36.08
CA PRO A 150 32.17 -25.55 35.36
C PRO A 150 32.73 -24.96 34.06
N TRP A 151 32.00 -24.05 33.39
CA TRP A 151 32.51 -23.30 32.23
C TRP A 151 33.72 -22.44 32.62
N THR A 152 33.59 -21.57 33.62
CA THR A 152 34.65 -20.65 34.06
C THR A 152 35.90 -21.40 34.54
N ILE A 153 35.73 -22.41 35.41
CA ILE A 153 36.85 -23.23 35.90
C ILE A 153 37.51 -23.96 34.74
N GLY A 154 36.70 -24.58 33.87
CA GLY A 154 37.17 -25.30 32.69
C GLY A 154 38.00 -24.44 31.74
N CYS A 155 37.51 -23.24 31.40
CA CYS A 155 38.24 -22.28 30.56
C CYS A 155 39.56 -21.85 31.20
N ILE A 156 39.61 -21.63 32.52
CA ILE A 156 40.85 -21.29 33.24
C ILE A 156 41.84 -22.46 33.19
N MET A 157 41.38 -23.70 33.33
CA MET A 157 42.24 -24.90 33.28
C MET A 157 42.77 -25.21 31.87
N ILE A 158 42.00 -24.89 30.82
CA ILE A 158 42.41 -25.07 29.41
C ILE A 158 43.37 -23.96 28.96
N SER A 159 43.28 -22.78 29.57
CA SER A 159 44.11 -21.62 29.21
C SER A 159 45.61 -21.91 29.37
N PRO A 160 46.49 -21.41 28.48
CA PRO A 160 47.94 -21.58 28.60
C PRO A 160 48.49 -21.04 29.94
N PRO A 161 49.36 -21.80 30.65
CA PRO A 161 49.97 -21.34 31.90
C PRO A 161 50.83 -20.09 31.70
N GLY A 162 50.69 -19.09 32.59
CA GLY A 162 51.53 -17.89 32.59
C GLY A 162 51.07 -16.73 31.69
N SER A 163 49.90 -16.82 31.04
CA SER A 163 49.37 -15.72 30.23
C SER A 163 48.67 -14.63 31.08
N ALA A 164 48.75 -13.37 30.63
CA ALA A 164 47.97 -12.27 31.21
C ALA A 164 46.45 -12.55 31.17
N THR A 165 46.01 -13.34 30.18
CA THR A 165 44.63 -13.79 29.99
C THR A 165 44.08 -14.57 31.19
N VAL A 166 44.86 -15.48 31.77
CA VAL A 166 44.45 -16.25 32.98
C VAL A 166 44.23 -15.33 34.17
N ARG A 167 45.06 -14.30 34.33
CA ARG A 167 44.94 -13.33 35.41
C ARG A 167 43.63 -12.54 35.30
N TYR A 168 43.30 -12.02 34.11
CA TYR A 168 42.04 -11.32 33.89
C TYR A 168 40.81 -12.22 34.07
N ARG A 169 40.86 -13.47 33.61
CA ARG A 169 39.78 -14.45 33.84
C ARG A 169 39.55 -14.77 35.31
N LYS A 170 40.62 -14.91 36.09
CA LYS A 170 40.49 -15.10 37.55
C LYS A 170 39.85 -13.90 38.22
N TYR A 171 40.20 -12.67 37.80
CA TYR A 171 39.56 -11.47 38.33
C TYR A 171 38.09 -11.37 37.92
N LEU A 172 37.76 -11.55 36.64
CA LEU A 172 36.38 -11.45 36.14
C LEU A 172 35.47 -12.56 36.67
N GLY A 173 35.94 -13.82 36.64
CA GLY A 173 35.20 -14.94 37.20
C GLY A 173 35.07 -14.83 38.72
N GLY A 174 36.14 -14.44 39.43
CA GLY A 174 36.11 -14.19 40.86
C GLY A 174 35.14 -13.05 41.23
N ALA A 175 35.13 -11.96 40.47
CA ALA A 175 34.20 -10.86 40.64
C ALA A 175 32.75 -11.29 40.35
N PHE A 176 32.51 -12.11 39.33
CA PHE A 176 31.18 -12.64 39.00
C PHE A 176 30.61 -13.43 40.19
N PHE A 177 31.33 -14.44 40.68
CA PHE A 177 30.88 -15.24 41.82
C PHE A 177 30.85 -14.45 43.13
N GLY A 178 31.78 -13.50 43.31
CA GLY A 178 31.80 -12.60 44.46
C GLY A 178 30.58 -11.68 44.52
N THR A 179 30.08 -11.24 43.35
CA THR A 179 28.90 -10.37 43.21
C THR A 179 27.59 -11.09 43.57
N LEU A 180 27.54 -12.42 43.51
CA LEU A 180 26.37 -13.20 43.93
C LEU A 180 26.03 -13.00 45.41
N VAL A 181 27.04 -12.79 46.27
CA VAL A 181 26.83 -12.61 47.72
C VAL A 181 26.00 -11.35 48.03
N PRO A 182 26.41 -10.13 47.62
CA PRO A 182 25.58 -8.95 47.81
C PRO A 182 24.29 -8.99 47.00
N LEU A 183 24.27 -9.61 45.81
CA LEU A 183 23.03 -9.80 45.04
C LEU A 183 21.97 -10.56 45.84
N ILE A 184 22.31 -11.72 46.41
CA ILE A 184 21.38 -12.54 47.21
C ILE A 184 20.94 -11.78 48.46
N TYR A 185 21.86 -11.07 49.11
CA TYR A 185 21.51 -10.24 50.27
C TYR A 185 20.46 -9.19 49.91
N PHE A 186 20.68 -8.39 48.87
CA PHE A 186 19.71 -7.37 48.44
C PHE A 186 18.46 -7.95 47.78
N PHE A 187 18.53 -9.17 47.24
CA PHE A 187 17.35 -9.93 46.83
C PHE A 187 16.41 -10.19 48.01
N ILE A 188 16.96 -10.70 49.12
CA ILE A 188 16.20 -10.94 50.35
C ILE A 188 15.67 -9.63 50.95
N GLN A 189 16.49 -8.56 50.95
CA GLN A 189 16.05 -7.26 51.48
C GLN A 189 14.85 -6.69 50.71
N HIS A 190 14.81 -6.81 49.37
CA HIS A 190 13.69 -6.29 48.61
C HIS A 190 12.48 -7.24 48.56
N LYS A 191 12.67 -8.56 48.40
CA LYS A 191 11.55 -9.53 48.31
C LYS A 191 10.94 -9.88 49.67
N VAL A 192 11.77 -10.15 50.67
CA VAL A 192 11.32 -10.68 51.97
C VAL A 192 11.12 -9.56 52.98
N HIS A 193 12.13 -8.70 53.15
CA HIS A 193 12.08 -7.62 54.15
C HIS A 193 11.43 -6.33 53.64
N ARG A 194 11.15 -6.23 52.34
CA ARG A 194 10.44 -5.11 51.69
C ARG A 194 11.07 -3.74 52.01
N VAL A 195 12.40 -3.68 52.03
CA VAL A 195 13.15 -2.45 52.33
C VAL A 195 13.08 -1.48 51.13
N PRO A 196 12.62 -0.22 51.29
CA PRO A 196 12.59 0.77 50.22
C PRO A 196 13.99 1.02 49.62
N GLY A 197 14.10 1.02 48.28
CA GLY A 197 15.36 1.27 47.56
C GLY A 197 16.29 0.05 47.43
N ALA A 198 15.97 -1.06 48.09
CA ALA A 198 16.77 -2.28 48.00
C ALA A 198 16.72 -2.94 46.61
N TYR A 199 15.63 -2.73 45.86
CA TYR A 199 15.49 -3.28 44.50
C TYR A 199 16.43 -2.57 43.50
N THR A 200 16.58 -1.25 43.60
CA THR A 200 17.55 -0.49 42.81
C THR A 200 18.98 -0.96 43.06
N ILE A 201 19.35 -1.22 44.33
CA ILE A 201 20.68 -1.75 44.67
C ILE A 201 20.86 -3.17 44.13
N TYR A 202 19.84 -4.02 44.27
CA TYR A 202 19.81 -5.35 43.67
C TYR A 202 20.04 -5.29 42.15
N ALA A 203 19.35 -4.39 41.45
CA ALA A 203 19.48 -4.22 40.01
C ALA A 203 20.92 -3.90 39.58
N PHE A 204 21.65 -3.04 40.31
CA PHE A 204 23.06 -2.77 40.00
C PHE A 204 23.95 -4.01 40.04
N PHE A 205 23.73 -4.92 41.00
CA PHE A 205 24.48 -6.17 41.07
C PHE A 205 24.08 -7.14 39.95
N GLU A 206 22.81 -7.17 39.56
CA GLU A 206 22.32 -7.99 38.45
C GLU A 206 22.92 -7.53 37.11
N TRP A 207 22.91 -6.23 36.83
CA TRP A 207 23.59 -5.64 35.68
C TRP A 207 25.10 -5.88 35.72
N SER A 208 25.72 -5.84 36.91
CA SER A 208 27.15 -6.14 37.07
C SER A 208 27.47 -7.59 36.70
N LEU A 209 26.62 -8.56 37.06
CA LEU A 209 26.80 -9.96 36.65
C LEU A 209 26.82 -10.11 35.14
N VAL A 210 25.88 -9.46 34.44
CA VAL A 210 25.82 -9.48 32.97
C VAL A 210 27.11 -8.94 32.35
N LEU A 211 27.59 -7.79 32.85
CA LEU A 211 28.81 -7.16 32.34
C LEU A 211 30.05 -8.03 32.59
N LEU A 212 30.15 -8.64 33.77
CA LEU A 212 31.27 -9.52 34.13
C LEU A 212 31.27 -10.81 33.32
N ASP A 213 30.09 -11.37 33.04
CA ASP A 213 29.92 -12.60 32.28
C ASP A 213 30.29 -12.44 30.80
N VAL A 214 29.75 -11.40 30.14
CA VAL A 214 30.13 -11.06 28.75
C VAL A 214 31.60 -10.66 28.69
N GLY A 215 32.08 -9.91 29.70
CA GLY A 215 33.48 -9.52 29.83
C GLY A 215 34.44 -10.71 29.95
N PHE A 216 34.06 -11.75 30.70
CA PHE A 216 34.84 -12.98 30.82
C PHE A 216 35.06 -13.65 29.46
N ASP A 217 34.00 -13.76 28.66
CA ASP A 217 34.06 -14.32 27.31
C ASP A 217 34.79 -13.38 26.33
N ALA A 218 34.73 -12.06 26.51
CA ALA A 218 35.43 -11.08 25.67
C ALA A 218 36.97 -11.21 25.70
N ILE A 219 37.52 -11.62 26.84
CA ILE A 219 38.97 -11.86 27.01
C ILE A 219 39.49 -12.98 26.08
N THR A 220 38.60 -13.84 25.55
CA THR A 220 38.98 -14.89 24.57
C THR A 220 39.53 -14.35 23.26
N ALA A 221 39.33 -13.08 22.92
CA ALA A 221 39.87 -12.47 21.71
C ALA A 221 41.41 -12.57 21.67
N ILE A 222 42.07 -12.50 22.84
CA ILE A 222 43.52 -12.63 22.97
C ILE A 222 43.99 -14.06 22.69
N ASP A 223 43.22 -15.08 23.10
CA ASP A 223 43.60 -16.47 22.81
C ASP A 223 43.29 -16.84 21.36
N PHE A 224 42.14 -16.40 20.85
CA PHE A 224 41.68 -16.70 19.50
C PHE A 224 42.38 -15.88 18.41
N SER A 225 43.21 -14.89 18.78
CA SER A 225 44.10 -14.24 17.82
C SER A 225 45.14 -15.22 17.23
N SER A 226 45.36 -16.36 17.89
CA SER A 226 46.20 -17.47 17.41
C SER A 226 45.49 -18.43 16.45
N PHE A 227 44.17 -18.25 16.24
CA PHE A 227 43.37 -19.09 15.34
C PHE A 227 42.97 -18.37 14.06
N GLU A 228 42.89 -19.15 12.98
CA GLU A 228 42.39 -18.73 11.68
C GLU A 228 41.44 -19.81 11.15
N ILE A 229 40.20 -19.42 10.84
CA ILE A 229 39.20 -20.32 10.23
C ILE A 229 39.28 -20.17 8.73
N GLN A 230 39.76 -21.20 8.05
CA GLN A 230 39.84 -21.25 6.60
C GLN A 230 38.67 -22.05 6.02
N ILE A 231 37.87 -21.42 5.16
CA ILE A 231 36.83 -22.10 4.38
C ILE A 231 37.49 -22.59 3.10
N ARG A 232 37.71 -23.91 3.01
CA ARG A 232 38.38 -24.54 1.86
C ARG A 232 37.39 -25.24 0.95
N ASP A 233 37.49 -24.95 -0.34
CA ASP A 233 36.72 -25.62 -1.37
C ASP A 233 37.38 -26.94 -1.78
N VAL A 234 37.23 -27.94 -0.93
CA VAL A 234 37.74 -29.31 -1.17
C VAL A 234 37.08 -30.01 -2.35
N LYS A 235 35.92 -29.50 -2.83
CA LYS A 235 35.17 -30.10 -3.94
C LYS A 235 35.17 -29.25 -5.21
N GLY A 236 35.78 -28.06 -5.24
CA GLY A 236 35.79 -27.18 -6.42
C GLY A 236 34.42 -26.60 -6.79
N LEU A 237 33.56 -26.33 -5.81
CA LEU A 237 32.22 -25.73 -5.95
C LEU A 237 32.25 -24.19 -5.98
N SER A 238 33.24 -23.57 -5.33
CA SER A 238 33.50 -22.14 -5.41
C SER A 238 33.91 -21.78 -6.83
N ARG A 239 33.46 -20.62 -7.32
CA ARG A 239 33.64 -20.16 -8.70
C ARG A 239 35.12 -19.83 -8.98
N GLY A 240 35.96 -20.85 -9.08
CA GLY A 240 37.30 -20.82 -9.64
C GLY A 240 37.30 -21.23 -11.11
N ASP A 241 38.21 -20.64 -11.88
CA ASP A 241 38.28 -20.47 -13.34
C ASP A 241 38.25 -21.71 -14.27
N LYS A 242 37.77 -22.88 -13.84
CA LYS A 242 37.69 -24.07 -14.72
C LYS A 242 36.38 -24.84 -14.60
N ALA A 243 35.65 -24.83 -15.71
CA ALA A 243 34.34 -25.46 -15.92
C ALA A 243 34.31 -26.96 -15.56
N ARG A 244 33.21 -27.41 -14.93
CA ARG A 244 33.01 -28.79 -14.46
C ARG A 244 31.68 -29.39 -14.89
N VAL A 245 31.52 -30.69 -14.66
CA VAL A 245 30.37 -31.52 -15.06
C VAL A 245 29.03 -31.14 -14.39
N SER A 246 29.02 -30.44 -13.25
CA SER A 246 27.79 -29.78 -12.73
C SER A 246 27.36 -28.64 -13.65
N ASP A 247 28.30 -27.98 -14.33
CA ASP A 247 27.99 -27.13 -15.46
C ASP A 247 27.38 -27.94 -16.60
N ARG A 248 27.49 -29.26 -16.77
CA ARG A 248 26.75 -29.94 -17.86
C ARG A 248 25.25 -30.08 -17.59
N ILE A 249 24.84 -30.16 -16.32
CA ILE A 249 23.44 -30.20 -15.91
C ILE A 249 22.87 -28.77 -15.83
N LEU A 250 23.62 -27.84 -15.23
CA LEU A 250 23.34 -26.40 -15.30
C LEU A 250 23.50 -25.83 -16.71
N GLU A 251 24.28 -26.40 -17.63
CA GLU A 251 24.41 -26.03 -19.06
C GLU A 251 23.21 -26.55 -19.84
N LYS A 252 22.72 -27.75 -19.48
CA LYS A 252 21.42 -28.26 -19.95
C LYS A 252 20.28 -27.31 -19.58
N GLU A 253 20.37 -26.62 -18.43
CA GLU A 253 19.42 -25.56 -18.02
C GLU A 253 19.80 -24.14 -18.47
N LYS A 254 21.10 -23.78 -18.63
CA LYS A 254 21.59 -22.52 -19.24
C LYS A 254 21.33 -22.49 -20.75
N GLY A 255 21.03 -23.64 -21.36
CA GLY A 255 20.45 -23.73 -22.69
C GLY A 255 19.01 -23.18 -22.76
N LYS A 256 18.30 -23.10 -21.61
CA LYS A 256 17.02 -22.39 -21.50
C LYS A 256 17.30 -20.90 -21.29
N ALA A 257 16.68 -20.10 -22.15
CA ALA A 257 17.03 -18.70 -22.29
C ALA A 257 16.58 -17.79 -21.12
N ILE A 258 15.79 -18.31 -20.17
CA ILE A 258 15.52 -17.66 -18.87
C ILE A 258 16.79 -17.69 -17.99
N GLY A 259 17.48 -18.84 -17.90
CA GLY A 259 18.72 -18.96 -17.13
C GLY A 259 19.83 -18.04 -17.65
N GLN A 260 19.86 -17.78 -18.96
CA GLN A 260 20.81 -16.86 -19.59
C GLN A 260 20.64 -15.39 -19.17
N VAL A 261 19.45 -14.98 -18.72
CA VAL A 261 19.18 -13.62 -18.24
C VAL A 261 19.79 -13.41 -16.85
N PHE A 262 19.78 -14.43 -16.00
CA PHE A 262 20.28 -14.38 -14.63
C PHE A 262 21.76 -14.76 -14.47
N ASP A 263 22.41 -15.24 -15.53
CA ASP A 263 23.83 -15.67 -15.51
C ASP A 263 24.83 -14.50 -15.61
N ALA A 264 24.35 -13.27 -15.86
CA ALA A 264 25.22 -12.10 -16.02
C ALA A 264 25.74 -11.55 -14.68
N ARG A 265 27.03 -11.18 -14.61
CA ARG A 265 27.69 -10.67 -13.39
C ARG A 265 27.01 -9.42 -12.85
N PHE A 266 26.57 -9.47 -11.60
CA PHE A 266 25.93 -8.37 -10.87
C PHE A 266 26.84 -7.13 -10.72
N ARG A 267 26.27 -5.93 -10.88
CA ARG A 267 26.92 -4.62 -10.74
C ARG A 267 25.96 -3.63 -10.08
N TRP A 268 26.35 -3.09 -8.93
CA TRP A 268 25.58 -2.09 -8.20
C TRP A 268 25.24 -0.83 -9.02
N PRO A 269 26.16 -0.24 -9.81
CA PRO A 269 25.83 0.95 -10.61
C PRO A 269 24.67 0.75 -11.59
N ASP A 270 24.65 -0.41 -12.26
CA ASP A 270 23.64 -0.75 -13.28
C ASP A 270 22.26 -0.99 -12.61
N LEU A 271 22.24 -1.53 -11.38
CA LEU A 271 21.03 -1.67 -10.57
C LEU A 271 20.49 -0.31 -10.13
N PHE A 272 21.36 0.59 -9.62
CA PHE A 272 20.94 1.94 -9.25
C PHE A 272 20.42 2.75 -10.45
N ASP A 273 20.97 2.49 -11.65
CA ASP A 273 20.41 3.07 -12.87
C ASP A 273 19.00 2.56 -13.16
N ALA A 274 18.76 1.26 -13.05
CA ALA A 274 17.43 0.69 -13.22
C ALA A 274 16.43 1.24 -12.17
N ILE A 275 16.83 1.37 -10.90
CA ILE A 275 16.01 1.94 -9.82
C ILE A 275 15.64 3.40 -10.14
N ALA A 276 16.62 4.22 -10.52
CA ALA A 276 16.37 5.62 -10.89
C ALA A 276 15.41 5.73 -12.09
N ASP A 277 15.56 4.87 -13.10
CA ASP A 277 14.67 4.87 -14.27
C ASP A 277 13.23 4.46 -13.90
N VAL A 278 13.06 3.43 -13.07
CA VAL A 278 11.75 3.01 -12.56
C VAL A 278 11.10 4.14 -11.77
N TYR A 279 11.87 4.84 -10.93
CA TYR A 279 11.36 5.95 -10.13
C TYR A 279 10.88 7.13 -10.99
N LEU A 280 11.55 7.42 -12.10
CA LEU A 280 11.09 8.44 -13.06
C LEU A 280 9.84 7.99 -13.81
N GLY A 281 9.70 6.69 -14.07
CA GLY A 281 8.46 6.10 -14.59
C GLY A 281 7.31 6.28 -13.60
N PHE A 282 7.54 5.95 -12.34
CA PHE A 282 6.60 6.17 -11.22
C PHE A 282 6.20 7.64 -11.10
N SER A 283 7.17 8.56 -11.19
CA SER A 283 6.91 10.00 -11.10
C SER A 283 6.06 10.50 -12.27
N PHE A 284 6.33 10.04 -13.49
CA PHE A 284 5.49 10.36 -14.66
C PHE A 284 4.04 9.90 -14.48
N TRP A 285 3.83 8.65 -14.06
CA TRP A 285 2.49 8.13 -13.83
C TRP A 285 1.77 8.84 -12.70
N SER A 286 2.48 9.20 -11.63
CA SER A 286 1.92 9.97 -10.52
C SER A 286 1.46 11.36 -10.97
N ILE A 287 2.27 12.04 -11.79
CA ILE A 287 1.91 13.36 -12.34
C ILE A 287 0.74 13.24 -13.33
N LEU A 288 0.79 12.29 -14.27
CA LEU A 288 -0.26 12.09 -15.26
C LEU A 288 -1.62 11.76 -14.63
N THR A 289 -1.64 10.85 -13.65
CA THR A 289 -2.87 10.44 -12.95
C THR A 289 -3.44 11.54 -12.06
N SER A 290 -2.61 12.48 -11.60
CA SER A 290 -3.09 13.65 -10.85
C SER A 290 -3.83 14.69 -11.69
N LEU A 291 -3.58 14.75 -13.00
CA LEU A 291 -4.15 15.79 -13.86
C LEU A 291 -5.67 15.74 -13.87
N GLY A 292 -6.25 14.53 -13.93
CA GLY A 292 -7.71 14.36 -13.91
C GLY A 292 -8.33 14.99 -12.67
N VAL A 293 -7.81 14.62 -11.50
CA VAL A 293 -8.32 15.09 -10.19
C VAL A 293 -8.22 16.61 -10.06
N VAL A 294 -7.09 17.18 -10.45
CA VAL A 294 -6.83 18.63 -10.35
C VAL A 294 -7.68 19.42 -11.35
N VAL A 295 -7.97 18.87 -12.52
CA VAL A 295 -8.88 19.50 -13.50
C VAL A 295 -10.33 19.39 -13.02
N TRP A 296 -10.75 18.25 -12.47
CA TRP A 296 -12.14 17.99 -12.08
C TRP A 296 -12.68 18.96 -11.03
N TYR A 297 -11.81 19.45 -10.15
CA TYR A 297 -12.14 20.48 -9.17
C TYR A 297 -12.91 21.68 -9.77
N PHE A 298 -12.56 22.14 -10.97
CA PHE A 298 -13.22 23.33 -11.54
C PHE A 298 -14.67 23.08 -11.99
N PRO A 299 -14.96 22.11 -12.88
CA PRO A 299 -16.33 21.83 -13.27
C PRO A 299 -17.22 21.38 -12.11
N LEU A 300 -16.67 20.75 -11.07
CA LEU A 300 -17.42 20.41 -9.86
C LEU A 300 -17.93 21.67 -9.12
N TRP A 301 -17.10 22.71 -8.96
CA TRP A 301 -17.53 23.95 -8.28
C TRP A 301 -18.29 24.91 -9.19
N HIS A 302 -18.09 24.85 -10.51
CA HIS A 302 -18.84 25.65 -11.48
C HIS A 302 -20.15 24.98 -11.94
N MET A 303 -20.39 23.72 -11.56
CA MET A 303 -21.53 22.91 -12.01
C MET A 303 -21.70 22.94 -13.53
N GLY A 304 -20.59 22.78 -14.25
CA GLY A 304 -20.55 22.85 -15.72
C GLY A 304 -19.16 23.11 -16.29
N ILE A 305 -19.05 23.27 -17.62
CA ILE A 305 -17.77 23.52 -18.30
C ILE A 305 -17.21 24.88 -17.89
N SER A 306 -16.04 24.88 -17.26
CA SER A 306 -15.37 26.07 -16.71
C SER A 306 -14.34 26.70 -17.65
N GLY A 307 -13.90 25.98 -18.68
CA GLY A 307 -12.79 26.33 -19.57
C GLY A 307 -11.45 25.75 -19.11
N TYR A 308 -11.29 25.40 -17.83
CA TYR A 308 -10.07 24.76 -17.32
C TYR A 308 -9.88 23.33 -17.85
N GLU A 309 -10.94 22.71 -18.36
CA GLU A 309 -10.91 21.36 -18.96
C GLU A 309 -9.93 21.28 -20.14
N VAL A 310 -9.62 22.41 -20.79
CA VAL A 310 -8.58 22.50 -21.83
C VAL A 310 -7.22 21.98 -21.35
N ALA A 311 -6.96 21.99 -20.04
CA ALA A 311 -5.75 21.46 -19.43
C ALA A 311 -5.54 19.95 -19.70
N VAL A 312 -6.59 19.18 -19.99
CA VAL A 312 -6.47 17.78 -20.45
C VAL A 312 -5.59 17.67 -21.71
N MET A 313 -5.53 18.73 -22.52
CA MET A 313 -4.69 18.80 -23.72
C MET A 313 -3.18 18.87 -23.42
N SER A 314 -2.77 18.97 -22.15
CA SER A 314 -1.35 19.01 -21.76
C SER A 314 -0.55 17.82 -22.28
N THR A 315 -1.16 16.66 -22.47
CA THR A 315 -0.47 15.44 -22.95
C THR A 315 0.06 15.54 -24.39
N ILE A 316 -0.43 16.49 -25.21
CA ILE A 316 -0.05 16.61 -26.63
C ILE A 316 1.34 17.23 -26.86
N GLY A 317 2.07 17.56 -25.80
CA GLY A 317 3.41 18.17 -25.85
C GLY A 317 4.39 17.59 -26.88
N PRO A 318 4.38 16.28 -27.20
CA PRO A 318 5.19 15.72 -28.28
C PRO A 318 5.02 16.39 -29.66
N VAL A 319 4.01 17.22 -29.89
CA VAL A 319 3.91 18.10 -31.07
C VAL A 319 5.20 18.87 -31.34
N LEU A 320 5.91 19.31 -30.29
CA LEU A 320 7.18 20.04 -30.41
C LEU A 320 8.31 19.18 -31.01
N LEU A 321 8.24 17.85 -30.87
CA LEU A 321 9.18 16.93 -31.51
C LEU A 321 8.99 16.84 -33.03
N GLY A 322 7.95 17.47 -33.57
CA GLY A 322 7.73 17.65 -35.01
C GLY A 322 8.68 18.67 -35.62
N VAL A 323 9.14 19.65 -34.82
CA VAL A 323 10.11 20.67 -35.23
C VAL A 323 11.53 20.11 -35.06
N PRO A 324 12.33 19.96 -36.15
CA PRO A 324 13.64 19.31 -36.07
C PRO A 324 14.62 19.97 -35.09
N ALA A 325 14.59 21.30 -34.98
CA ALA A 325 15.43 22.06 -34.07
C ALA A 325 15.09 21.75 -32.60
N LEU A 326 13.82 21.84 -32.23
CA LEU A 326 13.35 21.51 -30.87
C LEU A 326 13.59 20.05 -30.53
N ARG A 327 13.32 19.13 -31.47
CA ARG A 327 13.63 17.70 -31.29
C ARG A 327 15.10 17.47 -30.96
N ARG A 328 16.03 18.15 -31.64
CA ARG A 328 17.48 18.03 -31.37
C ARG A 328 17.82 18.59 -29.99
N ILE A 329 17.26 19.74 -29.62
CA ILE A 329 17.45 20.36 -28.30
C ILE A 329 16.99 19.40 -27.20
N VAL A 330 15.78 18.85 -27.31
CA VAL A 330 15.21 17.90 -26.34
C VAL A 330 16.05 16.63 -26.25
N SER A 331 16.38 16.00 -27.38
CA SER A 331 17.17 14.75 -27.39
C SER A 331 18.57 14.92 -26.81
N ASN A 332 19.18 16.10 -26.93
CA ASN A 332 20.50 16.38 -26.35
C ASN A 332 20.44 16.74 -24.86
N ASN A 333 19.27 17.13 -24.36
CA ASN A 333 19.08 17.63 -22.99
C ASN A 333 18.01 16.83 -22.22
N LEU A 334 17.86 15.53 -22.50
CA LEU A 334 16.79 14.69 -21.93
C LEU A 334 16.72 14.76 -20.41
N ALA A 335 17.87 14.74 -19.72
CA ALA A 335 17.93 14.82 -18.26
C ALA A 335 17.36 16.15 -17.73
N ILE A 336 17.64 17.27 -18.41
CA ILE A 336 17.11 18.58 -18.04
C ILE A 336 15.59 18.62 -18.30
N VAL A 337 15.14 18.14 -19.45
CA VAL A 337 13.71 18.10 -19.77
C VAL A 337 12.95 17.23 -18.77
N GLN A 338 13.48 16.07 -18.40
CA GLN A 338 12.94 15.25 -17.31
C GLN A 338 12.96 15.99 -15.97
N ALA A 339 14.04 16.69 -15.63
CA ALA A 339 14.12 17.46 -14.38
C ALA A 339 13.02 18.53 -14.27
N THR A 340 12.57 19.12 -15.39
CA THR A 340 11.49 20.14 -15.35
C THR A 340 10.13 19.59 -14.90
N THR A 341 9.91 18.27 -14.94
CA THR A 341 8.64 17.67 -14.46
C THR A 341 8.51 17.72 -12.93
N VAL A 342 9.57 18.09 -12.21
CA VAL A 342 9.55 18.30 -10.76
C VAL A 342 8.48 19.30 -10.33
N LEU A 343 8.08 20.23 -11.21
CA LEU A 343 7.00 21.18 -10.93
C LEU A 343 5.67 20.49 -10.59
N GLY A 344 5.38 19.33 -11.20
CA GLY A 344 4.19 18.54 -10.87
C GLY A 344 4.26 17.93 -9.47
N LEU A 345 5.46 17.58 -9.00
CA LEU A 345 5.68 17.06 -7.65
C LEU A 345 5.68 18.18 -6.60
N ILE A 346 6.21 19.36 -6.94
CA ILE A 346 6.24 20.55 -6.09
C ILE A 346 4.86 21.23 -6.02
N ALA A 347 3.96 20.96 -6.96
CA ALA A 347 2.64 21.57 -7.03
C ALA A 347 1.80 21.41 -5.73
N TYR A 348 2.08 20.40 -4.90
CA TYR A 348 1.50 20.28 -3.56
C TYR A 348 1.82 21.43 -2.59
N SER A 349 2.83 22.24 -2.87
CA SER A 349 3.16 23.43 -2.08
C SER A 349 2.39 24.67 -2.54
N ILE A 350 1.73 24.60 -3.71
CA ILE A 350 0.96 25.68 -4.30
C ILE A 350 -0.46 25.64 -3.71
N ARG A 351 -0.88 26.73 -3.06
CA ARG A 351 -2.17 26.80 -2.36
C ARG A 351 -3.36 27.10 -3.27
N THR A 352 -3.16 27.92 -4.31
CA THR A 352 -4.23 28.33 -5.23
C THR A 352 -4.51 27.25 -6.29
N PRO A 353 -5.76 26.75 -6.40
CA PRO A 353 -6.20 25.74 -7.38
C PRO A 353 -5.69 25.97 -8.81
N GLU A 354 -5.83 27.18 -9.34
CA GLU A 354 -5.56 27.53 -10.74
C GLU A 354 -4.07 27.37 -11.06
N THR A 355 -3.22 27.88 -10.17
CA THR A 355 -1.76 27.78 -10.32
C THR A 355 -1.27 26.35 -10.07
N ARG A 356 -1.94 25.59 -9.19
CA ARG A 356 -1.64 24.17 -8.98
C ARG A 356 -1.93 23.39 -10.25
N LEU A 357 -3.08 23.63 -10.88
CA LEU A 357 -3.42 23.08 -12.19
C LEU A 357 -2.37 23.45 -13.24
N GLY A 358 -2.02 24.74 -13.37
CA GLY A 358 -1.01 25.19 -14.32
C GLY A 358 0.35 24.49 -14.16
N ALA A 359 0.82 24.27 -12.93
CA ALA A 359 2.06 23.55 -12.65
C ALA A 359 1.98 22.07 -13.03
N VAL A 360 0.87 21.39 -12.71
CA VAL A 360 0.63 19.99 -13.08
C VAL A 360 0.51 19.84 -14.60
N SER A 361 -0.26 20.70 -15.26
CA SER A 361 -0.40 20.75 -16.73
C SER A 361 0.96 20.91 -17.42
N PHE A 362 1.78 21.85 -16.97
CA PHE A 362 3.14 22.02 -17.50
C PHE A 362 3.99 20.77 -17.28
N ALA A 363 3.94 20.15 -16.10
CA ALA A 363 4.70 18.94 -15.81
C ALA A 363 4.25 17.74 -16.66
N VAL A 364 2.95 17.58 -16.92
CA VAL A 364 2.42 16.57 -17.85
C VAL A 364 2.92 16.82 -19.27
N TRP A 365 2.86 18.06 -19.74
CA TRP A 365 3.36 18.47 -21.06
C TRP A 365 4.84 18.11 -21.23
N GLN A 366 5.67 18.48 -20.26
CA GLN A 366 7.09 18.16 -20.25
C GLN A 366 7.35 16.66 -20.11
N GLY A 367 6.56 15.96 -19.30
CA GLY A 367 6.66 14.51 -19.11
C GLY A 367 6.38 13.73 -20.39
N CYS A 368 5.32 14.09 -21.12
CA CYS A 368 4.99 13.45 -22.39
C CYS A 368 6.07 13.70 -23.46
N ILE A 369 6.63 14.92 -23.51
CA ILE A 369 7.80 15.23 -24.36
C ILE A 369 8.99 14.37 -23.97
N ALA A 370 9.33 14.34 -22.68
CA ALA A 370 10.51 13.65 -22.16
C ALA A 370 10.48 12.15 -22.45
N TRP A 371 9.36 11.47 -22.19
CA TRP A 371 9.24 10.02 -22.43
C TRP A 371 9.20 9.69 -23.93
N SER A 372 8.45 10.45 -24.72
CA SER A 372 8.42 10.28 -26.18
C SER A 372 9.81 10.47 -26.80
N ALA A 373 10.56 11.47 -26.34
CA ALA A 373 11.93 11.72 -26.79
C ALA A 373 12.91 10.65 -26.30
N THR A 374 12.74 10.14 -25.08
CA THR A 374 13.56 9.05 -24.50
C THR A 374 13.41 7.75 -25.28
N TRP A 375 12.18 7.34 -25.61
CA TRP A 375 11.98 6.16 -26.45
C TRP A 375 12.50 6.39 -27.87
N TYR A 376 12.28 7.58 -28.43
CA TYR A 376 12.75 7.90 -29.77
C TYR A 376 14.28 7.97 -29.87
N SER A 377 14.99 8.49 -28.87
CA SER A 377 16.46 8.56 -28.87
C SER A 377 17.10 7.17 -28.83
N GLU A 378 16.47 6.23 -28.12
CA GLU A 378 16.96 4.85 -27.95
C GLU A 378 16.51 3.89 -29.07
N ARG A 379 15.76 4.35 -30.08
CA ARG A 379 15.23 3.51 -31.17
C ARG A 379 16.29 2.65 -31.88
N GLY A 380 17.54 3.14 -31.95
CA GLY A 380 18.65 2.43 -32.60
C GLY A 380 19.27 1.30 -31.75
N ASN A 381 18.86 1.14 -30.49
CA ASN A 381 19.35 0.09 -29.60
C ASN A 381 18.16 -0.60 -28.90
N ALA A 382 17.80 -1.79 -29.39
CA ALA A 382 16.65 -2.54 -28.88
C ALA A 382 16.72 -2.84 -27.37
N ALA A 383 17.91 -3.08 -26.83
CA ALA A 383 18.08 -3.36 -25.40
C ALA A 383 17.83 -2.13 -24.53
N LYS A 384 18.38 -0.97 -24.93
CA LYS A 384 18.14 0.30 -24.22
C LYS A 384 16.67 0.71 -24.32
N LEU A 385 16.05 0.59 -25.49
CA LEU A 385 14.63 0.88 -25.66
C LEU A 385 13.74 -0.02 -24.79
N GLU A 386 14.04 -1.32 -24.75
CA GLU A 386 13.35 -2.26 -23.87
C GLU A 386 13.49 -1.85 -22.40
N ALA A 387 14.70 -1.48 -21.95
CA ALA A 387 14.92 -1.01 -20.59
C ALA A 387 14.13 0.26 -20.25
N ARG A 388 14.09 1.27 -21.15
CA ARG A 388 13.28 2.48 -20.95
C ARG A 388 11.78 2.16 -20.91
N THR A 389 11.33 1.23 -21.74
CA THR A 389 9.93 0.81 -21.76
C THR A 389 9.57 0.05 -20.48
N ASN A 390 10.45 -0.84 -20.01
CA ASN A 390 10.28 -1.55 -18.74
C ASN A 390 10.30 -0.60 -17.55
N ALA A 391 11.19 0.40 -17.54
CA ALA A 391 11.22 1.42 -16.50
C ALA A 391 9.87 2.14 -16.38
N TRP A 392 9.26 2.50 -17.51
CA TRP A 392 7.96 3.15 -17.56
C TRP A 392 6.82 2.24 -17.09
N LEU A 393 6.79 0.97 -17.53
CA LEU A 393 5.76 -0.01 -17.13
C LEU A 393 5.89 -0.45 -15.67
N VAL A 394 7.11 -0.74 -15.20
CA VAL A 394 7.38 -1.05 -13.80
C VAL A 394 7.13 0.18 -12.92
N GLY A 395 7.34 1.39 -13.45
CA GLY A 395 6.92 2.64 -12.82
C GLY A 395 5.41 2.74 -12.60
N LEU A 396 4.59 2.30 -13.55
CA LEU A 396 3.14 2.17 -13.36
C LEU A 396 2.82 1.16 -12.26
N ILE A 397 3.43 -0.03 -12.29
CA ILE A 397 3.25 -1.05 -11.24
C ILE A 397 3.60 -0.47 -9.86
N MET A 398 4.71 0.26 -9.76
CA MET A 398 5.10 0.95 -8.53
C MET A 398 4.07 2.02 -8.11
N SER A 399 3.49 2.76 -9.06
CA SER A 399 2.43 3.74 -8.79
C SER A 399 1.15 3.08 -8.27
N THR A 400 0.74 1.97 -8.89
CA THR A 400 -0.41 1.17 -8.47
C THR A 400 -0.18 0.55 -7.10
N ILE A 401 1.03 0.05 -6.79
CA ILE A 401 1.38 -0.44 -5.45
C ILE A 401 1.39 0.69 -4.43
N ALA A 402 1.89 1.88 -4.78
CA ALA A 402 1.86 3.04 -3.89
C ALA A 402 0.40 3.37 -3.54
N LYS A 403 -0.49 3.50 -4.53
CA LYS A 403 -1.92 3.67 -4.29
C LYS A 403 -2.51 2.52 -3.45
N PHE A 404 -2.16 1.27 -3.74
CA PHE A 404 -2.57 0.12 -2.94
C PHE A 404 -2.03 0.13 -1.49
N SER A 405 -0.91 0.79 -1.20
CA SER A 405 -0.44 0.99 0.19
C SER A 405 -1.09 2.19 0.90
N PHE A 406 -1.60 3.16 0.15
CA PHE A 406 -2.12 4.43 0.66
C PHE A 406 -3.62 4.60 0.33
N TRP A 407 -4.41 3.53 0.50
CA TRP A 407 -5.86 3.51 0.30
C TRP A 407 -6.30 4.22 -0.98
N THR A 408 -5.69 3.83 -2.10
CA THR A 408 -5.92 4.34 -3.46
C THR A 408 -5.48 5.79 -3.73
N ASN A 409 -4.99 6.52 -2.74
CA ASN A 409 -4.35 7.82 -3.00
C ASN A 409 -2.88 7.63 -3.34
N ASN A 410 -2.38 8.37 -4.34
CA ASN A 410 -0.94 8.37 -4.60
C ASN A 410 -0.28 9.35 -3.63
N PRO A 411 0.69 8.91 -2.81
CA PRO A 411 1.22 9.73 -1.72
C PRO A 411 2.03 10.95 -2.20
N ILE A 412 2.37 11.04 -3.49
CA ILE A 412 3.11 12.19 -4.05
C ILE A 412 2.25 13.06 -4.97
N TRP A 413 0.93 12.86 -4.97
CA TRP A 413 0.01 13.71 -5.73
C TRP A 413 -0.01 15.16 -5.20
N PRO A 414 -0.31 16.13 -6.08
CA PRO A 414 -0.39 17.55 -5.73
C PRO A 414 -1.58 17.90 -4.81
N ILE A 415 -2.55 17.00 -4.65
CA ILE A 415 -3.67 17.14 -3.70
C ILE A 415 -3.37 16.54 -2.31
N MET A 416 -2.13 16.06 -2.11
CA MET A 416 -1.65 15.46 -0.87
C MET A 416 -0.64 16.37 -0.17
N TYR A 417 -0.60 16.32 1.15
CA TYR A 417 0.38 16.96 2.01
C TYR A 417 0.51 16.17 3.32
N GLU A 418 1.47 16.53 4.17
CA GLU A 418 1.81 15.79 5.40
C GLU A 418 0.60 15.52 6.31
N GLY A 419 -0.35 16.47 6.41
CA GLY A 419 -1.54 16.34 7.25
C GLY A 419 -2.63 15.40 6.71
N ASN A 420 -2.69 15.16 5.40
CA ASN A 420 -3.64 14.22 4.80
C ASN A 420 -3.00 12.91 4.30
N GLY A 421 -1.73 12.66 4.66
CA GLY A 421 -1.01 11.41 4.35
C GLY A 421 -0.02 11.48 3.19
N GLY A 422 0.25 12.67 2.66
CA GLY A 422 1.21 12.89 1.59
C GLY A 422 2.68 12.67 2.01
N TRP A 423 3.45 12.03 1.13
CA TRP A 423 4.90 11.83 1.23
C TRP A 423 5.65 12.66 0.18
N ASN A 424 5.09 13.81 -0.22
CA ASN A 424 5.61 14.66 -1.31
C ASN A 424 7.09 15.01 -1.14
N LYS A 425 7.53 15.37 0.08
CA LYS A 425 8.94 15.70 0.39
C LYS A 425 9.88 14.53 0.07
N THR A 426 9.54 13.32 0.53
CA THR A 426 10.28 12.09 0.23
C THR A 426 10.26 11.79 -1.27
N GLY A 427 9.10 11.97 -1.90
CA GLY A 427 8.93 11.80 -3.34
C GLY A 427 9.85 12.70 -4.17
N ILE A 428 9.95 13.97 -3.78
CA ILE A 428 10.82 14.97 -4.43
C ILE A 428 12.30 14.64 -4.20
N LEU A 429 12.68 14.20 -2.99
CA LEU A 429 14.06 13.79 -2.70
C LEU A 429 14.48 12.61 -3.59
N LEU A 430 13.67 11.56 -3.65
CA LEU A 430 13.94 10.40 -4.51
C LEU A 430 13.98 10.79 -5.99
N PHE A 431 13.13 11.73 -6.42
CA PHE A 431 13.16 12.28 -7.78
C PHE A 431 14.49 13.00 -8.06
N ALA A 432 14.92 13.87 -7.15
CA ALA A 432 16.19 14.58 -7.27
C ALA A 432 17.38 13.62 -7.34
N LEU A 433 17.38 12.55 -6.53
CA LEU A 433 18.39 11.50 -6.59
C LEU A 433 18.36 10.74 -7.92
N ALA A 434 17.18 10.42 -8.45
CA ALA A 434 17.04 9.75 -9.75
C ALA A 434 17.55 10.64 -10.91
N ILE A 435 17.25 11.94 -10.89
CA ILE A 435 17.75 12.92 -11.86
C ILE A 435 19.26 13.08 -11.75
N ALA A 436 19.79 13.27 -10.54
CA ALA A 436 21.23 13.37 -10.29
C ALA A 436 21.95 12.12 -10.82
N ARG A 437 21.36 10.94 -10.60
CA ARG A 437 21.90 9.69 -11.14
C ARG A 437 22.00 9.72 -12.66
N ILE A 438 20.98 10.20 -13.38
CA ILE A 438 21.05 10.33 -14.85
C ILE A 438 22.21 11.22 -15.27
N PHE A 439 22.42 12.37 -14.62
CA PHE A 439 23.51 13.28 -14.96
C PHE A 439 24.90 12.66 -14.77
N THR A 440 25.04 11.72 -13.82
CA THR A 440 26.30 11.01 -13.59
C THR A 440 26.57 9.83 -14.53
N ARG A 441 25.60 9.46 -15.38
CA ARG A 441 25.79 8.35 -16.32
C ARG A 441 26.72 8.77 -17.45
N SER A 442 27.88 8.14 -17.55
CA SER A 442 28.70 8.24 -18.75
C SER A 442 27.97 7.56 -19.90
N SER A 443 27.64 8.31 -20.95
CA SER A 443 27.13 7.75 -22.21
C SER A 443 28.12 6.71 -22.73
N SER A 444 27.82 5.41 -22.56
CA SER A 444 28.62 4.39 -23.24
C SER A 444 28.29 4.47 -24.73
N ASN A 445 29.19 5.10 -25.49
CA ASN A 445 29.22 5.12 -26.96
C ASN A 445 29.63 3.74 -27.53
N GLY A 446 29.11 2.65 -26.95
CA GLY A 446 29.63 1.30 -27.21
C GLY A 446 28.93 0.51 -28.31
N ASP A 447 27.66 0.81 -28.62
CA ASP A 447 26.91 0.10 -29.66
C ASP A 447 26.56 1.08 -30.78
N ALA A 448 27.07 0.82 -31.99
CA ALA A 448 26.66 1.55 -33.18
C ALA A 448 25.13 1.47 -33.34
N PRO A 449 24.43 2.59 -33.63
CA PRO A 449 22.98 2.56 -33.85
C PRO A 449 22.65 1.56 -34.95
N GLN A 450 21.76 0.61 -34.67
CA GLN A 450 21.24 -0.25 -35.73
C GLN A 450 20.43 0.61 -36.71
N LEU A 451 20.75 0.50 -38.00
CA LEU A 451 19.89 1.02 -39.06
C LEU A 451 18.57 0.26 -39.00
N LEU A 452 17.53 0.93 -38.49
CA LEU A 452 16.17 0.42 -38.56
C LEU A 452 15.65 0.57 -39.99
N ASP A 453 15.05 -0.50 -40.50
CA ASP A 453 14.31 -0.45 -41.76
C ASP A 453 13.20 0.61 -41.68
N ARG A 454 12.91 1.24 -42.83
CA ARG A 454 11.79 2.18 -42.92
C ARG A 454 10.49 1.46 -42.56
N PRO A 455 9.67 2.00 -41.66
CA PRO A 455 8.41 1.36 -41.32
C PRO A 455 7.45 1.37 -42.51
N LYS A 456 6.66 0.30 -42.63
CA LYS A 456 5.60 0.14 -43.63
C LYS A 456 4.30 0.75 -43.10
N GLY A 457 3.53 1.40 -43.98
CA GLY A 457 2.22 1.96 -43.66
C GLY A 457 2.23 3.35 -43.01
N SER A 458 1.05 3.84 -42.65
CA SER A 458 0.84 5.17 -42.06
C SER A 458 1.18 5.23 -40.57
N ALA A 459 1.63 6.40 -40.10
CA ALA A 459 1.82 6.73 -38.69
C ALA A 459 0.50 6.76 -37.88
N TRP A 460 -0.65 6.73 -38.55
CA TRP A 460 -1.97 6.67 -37.93
C TRP A 460 -2.17 5.40 -37.08
N PHE A 461 -1.89 4.22 -37.64
CA PHE A 461 -2.08 2.94 -36.93
C PHE A 461 -1.28 2.80 -35.63
N PRO A 462 0.05 3.09 -35.59
CA PRO A 462 0.79 3.09 -34.33
C PRO A 462 0.36 4.20 -33.38
N ALA A 463 -0.12 5.36 -33.88
CA ALA A 463 -0.66 6.41 -33.03
C ALA A 463 -1.95 5.95 -32.33
N CYS A 464 -2.90 5.33 -33.05
CA CYS A 464 -4.08 4.69 -32.45
C CYS A 464 -3.67 3.61 -31.44
N GLY A 465 -2.69 2.76 -31.78
CA GLY A 465 -2.17 1.75 -30.86
C GLY A 465 -1.64 2.32 -29.55
N LEU A 466 -0.90 3.44 -29.61
CA LEU A 466 -0.44 4.15 -28.42
C LEU A 466 -1.61 4.79 -27.66
N ALA A 467 -2.57 5.41 -28.35
CA ALA A 467 -3.73 6.04 -27.73
C ALA A 467 -4.55 5.04 -26.91
N GLY A 468 -4.92 3.92 -27.54
CA GLY A 468 -5.64 2.83 -26.88
C GLY A 468 -4.86 2.21 -25.72
N LEU A 469 -3.53 2.05 -25.87
CA LEU A 469 -2.68 1.54 -24.78
C LEU A 469 -2.62 2.51 -23.60
N PHE A 470 -2.30 3.78 -23.82
CA PHE A 470 -2.24 4.79 -22.76
C PHE A 470 -3.59 4.95 -22.06
N PHE A 471 -4.68 4.96 -22.84
CA PHE A 471 -6.03 5.00 -22.29
C PHE A 471 -6.29 3.79 -21.41
N ALA A 472 -6.07 2.57 -21.91
CA ALA A 472 -6.30 1.34 -21.15
C ALA A 472 -5.47 1.26 -19.86
N LEU A 473 -4.19 1.61 -19.92
CA LEU A 473 -3.31 1.61 -18.75
C LEU A 473 -3.75 2.65 -17.71
N HIS A 474 -4.24 3.82 -18.15
CA HIS A 474 -4.71 4.87 -17.24
C HIS A 474 -6.10 4.53 -16.67
N SER A 475 -7.09 4.25 -17.53
CA SER A 475 -8.47 4.04 -17.11
C SER A 475 -8.69 2.77 -16.31
N MET A 476 -7.89 1.72 -16.53
CA MET A 476 -8.13 0.40 -15.92
C MET A 476 -7.06 -0.04 -14.91
N LEU A 477 -5.82 0.45 -15.03
CA LEU A 477 -4.66 -0.11 -14.31
C LEU A 477 -3.87 0.91 -13.49
N SER A 478 -4.30 2.18 -13.46
CA SER A 478 -3.72 3.20 -12.58
C SER A 478 -4.10 3.01 -11.11
N ASP A 479 -5.03 2.10 -10.81
CA ASP A 479 -5.33 1.57 -9.48
C ASP A 479 -5.72 0.09 -9.55
N SER A 480 -5.37 -0.68 -8.53
CA SER A 480 -5.61 -2.13 -8.51
C SER A 480 -7.07 -2.53 -8.31
N SER A 481 -7.90 -1.61 -7.78
CA SER A 481 -9.31 -1.83 -7.46
C SER A 481 -10.28 -1.34 -8.53
N THR A 482 -9.83 -0.60 -9.56
CA THR A 482 -10.71 -0.04 -10.61
C THR A 482 -11.61 -1.11 -11.24
N MET A 483 -11.02 -2.16 -11.83
CA MET A 483 -11.80 -3.23 -12.48
C MET A 483 -12.48 -4.17 -11.48
N ILE A 484 -12.12 -4.13 -10.19
CA ILE A 484 -12.87 -4.82 -9.13
C ILE A 484 -14.20 -4.10 -8.92
N MET A 485 -14.19 -2.77 -8.89
CA MET A 485 -15.40 -1.96 -8.76
C MET A 485 -16.36 -2.09 -9.94
N TRP A 486 -15.87 -2.33 -11.17
CA TRP A 486 -16.72 -2.60 -12.34
C TRP A 486 -17.55 -3.89 -12.23
N VAL A 487 -17.09 -4.83 -11.41
CA VAL A 487 -17.71 -6.15 -11.28
C VAL A 487 -18.34 -6.37 -9.90
N TRP A 488 -18.43 -5.31 -9.09
CA TRP A 488 -19.02 -5.31 -7.76
C TRP A 488 -20.56 -5.28 -7.82
N GLU A 489 -21.22 -6.08 -6.98
CA GLU A 489 -22.69 -6.17 -6.91
C GLU A 489 -23.25 -6.08 -5.47
N GLY A 490 -22.43 -5.72 -4.48
CA GLY A 490 -22.86 -5.65 -3.08
C GLY A 490 -22.77 -6.98 -2.31
N TYR A 491 -23.65 -7.14 -1.32
CA TYR A 491 -23.69 -8.27 -0.39
C TYR A 491 -24.82 -9.26 -0.70
N PRO A 492 -24.65 -10.57 -0.41
CA PRO A 492 -23.43 -11.20 0.09
C PRO A 492 -22.31 -11.13 -0.95
N VAL A 493 -21.06 -10.95 -0.49
CA VAL A 493 -19.90 -10.79 -1.38
C VAL A 493 -19.70 -12.04 -2.23
N ARG A 494 -19.93 -11.92 -3.54
CA ARG A 494 -19.76 -12.99 -4.53
C ARG A 494 -18.57 -12.77 -5.45
N GLY A 495 -17.92 -11.61 -5.39
CA GLY A 495 -16.83 -11.21 -6.27
C GLY A 495 -15.52 -10.90 -5.52
N PRO A 496 -14.53 -10.35 -6.24
CA PRO A 496 -13.30 -9.88 -5.61
C PRO A 496 -13.57 -8.64 -4.74
N LEU A 497 -12.86 -8.57 -3.61
CA LEU A 497 -12.69 -7.37 -2.77
C LEU A 497 -11.42 -6.59 -3.15
N ALA A 498 -11.43 -5.27 -2.96
CA ALA A 498 -10.26 -4.41 -3.20
C ALA A 498 -8.99 -4.92 -2.47
N VAL A 499 -9.13 -5.33 -1.21
CA VAL A 499 -8.10 -6.05 -0.44
C VAL A 499 -8.66 -7.43 -0.06
N PRO A 500 -7.93 -8.55 -0.30
CA PRO A 500 -6.57 -8.62 -0.83
C PRO A 500 -6.47 -8.69 -2.36
N HIS A 501 -7.58 -8.77 -3.09
CA HIS A 501 -7.54 -9.18 -4.50
C HIS A 501 -6.95 -8.14 -5.45
N GLY A 502 -6.82 -6.87 -5.06
CA GLY A 502 -6.04 -5.89 -5.82
C GLY A 502 -4.59 -6.34 -6.08
N ALA A 503 -4.01 -7.15 -5.19
CA ALA A 503 -2.70 -7.77 -5.42
C ALA A 503 -2.69 -8.72 -6.61
N TRP A 504 -3.82 -9.33 -6.97
CA TRP A 504 -3.94 -10.21 -8.15
C TRP A 504 -3.89 -9.40 -9.45
N THR A 505 -4.52 -8.22 -9.50
CA THR A 505 -4.35 -7.26 -10.60
C THR A 505 -2.88 -6.89 -10.77
N ILE A 506 -2.19 -6.53 -9.68
CA ILE A 506 -0.76 -6.18 -9.67
C ILE A 506 0.11 -7.37 -10.12
N ALA A 507 -0.22 -8.59 -9.70
CA ALA A 507 0.44 -9.81 -10.15
C ALA A 507 0.24 -10.06 -11.66
N ALA A 508 -0.98 -9.84 -12.17
CA ALA A 508 -1.29 -9.93 -13.59
C ALA A 508 -0.53 -8.89 -14.43
N MET A 509 -0.35 -7.66 -13.93
CA MET A 509 0.51 -6.65 -14.58
C MET A 509 1.95 -7.14 -14.71
N GLY A 510 2.51 -7.69 -13.62
CA GLY A 510 3.86 -8.26 -13.61
C GLY A 510 4.02 -9.47 -14.53
N LEU A 511 3.08 -10.41 -14.48
CA LEU A 511 3.08 -11.61 -15.34
C LEU A 511 2.93 -11.24 -16.81
N GLY A 512 2.04 -10.31 -17.15
CA GLY A 512 1.88 -9.76 -18.50
C GLY A 512 3.20 -9.19 -19.02
N LEU A 513 3.89 -8.37 -18.23
CA LEU A 513 5.19 -7.80 -18.62
C LEU A 513 6.23 -8.89 -18.89
N LEU A 514 6.32 -9.91 -18.02
CA LEU A 514 7.23 -11.05 -18.22
C LEU A 514 6.89 -11.82 -19.51
N ILE A 515 5.61 -12.08 -19.77
CA ILE A 515 5.15 -12.72 -21.01
C ILE A 515 5.57 -11.89 -22.24
N GLY A 516 5.38 -10.56 -22.20
CA GLY A 516 5.81 -9.64 -23.25
C GLY A 516 7.31 -9.67 -23.53
N LEU A 517 8.13 -9.78 -22.47
CA LEU A 517 9.59 -9.80 -22.56
C LEU A 517 10.16 -11.13 -23.08
N PHE A 518 9.50 -12.24 -22.76
CA PHE A 518 10.00 -13.58 -23.06
C PHE A 518 9.34 -14.20 -24.31
N TYR A 519 8.09 -13.85 -24.60
CA TYR A 519 7.31 -14.39 -25.71
C TYR A 519 6.76 -13.31 -26.66
N PRO A 520 7.60 -12.39 -27.17
CA PRO A 520 7.13 -11.24 -27.95
C PRO A 520 6.41 -11.64 -29.25
N THR A 521 6.73 -12.79 -29.85
CA THR A 521 6.08 -13.28 -31.07
C THR A 521 4.64 -13.74 -30.80
N LEU A 522 4.41 -14.38 -29.65
CA LEU A 522 3.08 -14.86 -29.25
C LEU A 522 2.15 -13.68 -28.98
N VAL A 523 2.63 -12.70 -28.23
CA VAL A 523 1.84 -11.56 -27.77
C VAL A 523 1.38 -10.65 -28.92
N ARG A 524 2.19 -10.55 -29.99
CA ARG A 524 1.85 -9.77 -31.19
C ARG A 524 0.85 -10.44 -32.12
N SER A 525 0.42 -11.68 -31.82
CA SER A 525 -0.52 -12.41 -32.66
C SER A 525 -1.95 -11.88 -32.53
N TRP A 526 -2.75 -12.08 -33.58
CA TRP A 526 -4.20 -11.83 -33.52
C TRP A 526 -4.91 -12.71 -32.48
N THR A 527 -4.38 -13.90 -32.19
CA THR A 527 -4.91 -14.77 -31.13
C THR A 527 -4.74 -14.14 -29.76
N ALA A 528 -3.55 -13.62 -29.43
CA ALA A 528 -3.32 -12.93 -28.17
C ALA A 528 -4.18 -11.66 -28.04
N TYR A 529 -4.32 -10.89 -29.12
CA TYR A 529 -5.27 -9.77 -29.18
C TYR A 529 -6.71 -10.23 -28.95
N GLY A 530 -7.14 -11.33 -29.57
CA GLY A 530 -8.47 -11.92 -29.37
C GLY A 530 -8.73 -12.31 -27.93
N ILE A 531 -7.75 -12.90 -27.23
CA ILE A 531 -7.86 -13.19 -25.79
C ILE A 531 -8.03 -11.91 -24.97
N GLY A 532 -7.23 -10.88 -25.26
CA GLY A 532 -7.39 -9.56 -24.63
C GLY A 532 -8.76 -8.93 -24.88
N ALA A 533 -9.28 -9.03 -26.10
CA ALA A 533 -10.61 -8.54 -26.48
C ALA A 533 -11.75 -9.30 -25.80
N VAL A 534 -11.63 -10.63 -25.67
CA VAL A 534 -12.56 -11.44 -24.87
C VAL A 534 -12.48 -11.03 -23.40
N GLY A 535 -11.28 -10.81 -22.87
CA GLY A 535 -11.09 -10.29 -21.50
C GLY A 535 -11.80 -8.95 -21.28
N ALA A 536 -11.67 -8.01 -22.23
CA ALA A 536 -12.37 -6.73 -22.22
C ALA A 536 -13.89 -6.87 -22.29
N ALA A 537 -14.40 -7.79 -23.13
CA ALA A 537 -15.83 -8.08 -23.19
C ALA A 537 -16.35 -8.71 -21.89
N LEU A 538 -15.57 -9.61 -21.27
CA LEU A 538 -15.94 -10.26 -20.02
C LEU A 538 -16.04 -9.27 -18.85
N VAL A 539 -15.05 -8.39 -18.65
CA VAL A 539 -15.09 -7.38 -17.57
C VAL A 539 -16.20 -6.35 -17.78
N THR A 540 -16.61 -6.09 -19.03
CA THR A 540 -17.67 -5.12 -19.34
C THR A 540 -19.06 -5.75 -19.24
N GLY A 541 -19.22 -7.03 -19.60
CA GLY A 541 -20.52 -7.69 -19.72
C GLY A 541 -20.89 -8.63 -18.58
N PHE A 542 -19.95 -8.96 -17.68
CA PHE A 542 -20.19 -9.89 -16.57
C PHE A 542 -19.69 -9.30 -15.25
N HIS A 543 -20.34 -9.72 -14.16
CA HIS A 543 -20.03 -9.28 -12.81
C HIS A 543 -19.31 -10.38 -11.98
N ASN A 544 -18.95 -10.04 -10.75
CA ASN A 544 -18.26 -10.90 -9.79
C ASN A 544 -16.96 -11.50 -10.36
N TRP A 545 -16.61 -12.72 -9.94
CA TRP A 545 -15.41 -13.43 -10.38
C TRP A 545 -15.32 -13.63 -11.89
N THR A 546 -16.44 -13.86 -12.58
CA THR A 546 -16.45 -14.06 -14.04
C THR A 546 -15.95 -12.82 -14.78
N GLY A 547 -16.48 -11.64 -14.42
CA GLY A 547 -15.97 -10.37 -14.95
C GLY A 547 -14.51 -10.13 -14.57
N TYR A 548 -14.14 -10.44 -13.33
CA TYR A 548 -12.76 -10.26 -12.85
C TYR A 548 -11.74 -11.15 -13.54
N TYR A 549 -12.07 -12.40 -13.89
CA TYR A 549 -11.18 -13.23 -14.73
C TYR A 549 -10.93 -12.58 -16.09
N GLY A 550 -11.95 -11.93 -16.66
CA GLY A 550 -11.81 -11.07 -17.84
C GLY A 550 -10.84 -9.91 -17.61
N ALA A 551 -10.97 -9.22 -16.48
CA ALA A 551 -10.08 -8.12 -16.07
C ALA A 551 -8.61 -8.57 -15.97
N LEU A 552 -8.35 -9.73 -15.36
CA LEU A 552 -6.99 -10.29 -15.25
C LEU A 552 -6.41 -10.67 -16.62
N ALA A 553 -7.23 -11.25 -17.51
CA ALA A 553 -6.82 -11.58 -18.87
C ALA A 553 -6.48 -10.32 -19.69
N LEU A 554 -7.31 -9.28 -19.61
CA LEU A 554 -7.05 -7.98 -20.23
C LEU A 554 -5.77 -7.35 -19.67
N THR A 555 -5.59 -7.34 -18.34
CA THR A 555 -4.41 -6.81 -17.65
C THR A 555 -3.12 -7.45 -18.16
N MET A 556 -3.08 -8.79 -18.20
CA MET A 556 -1.92 -9.54 -18.70
C MET A 556 -1.64 -9.18 -20.16
N TYR A 557 -2.66 -9.07 -21.01
CA TYR A 557 -2.49 -8.70 -22.41
C TYR A 557 -1.94 -7.29 -22.58
N LEU A 558 -2.48 -6.29 -21.88
CA LEU A 558 -2.06 -4.88 -21.96
C LEU A 558 -0.58 -4.71 -21.62
N PHE A 559 -0.14 -5.29 -20.51
CA PHE A 559 1.27 -5.24 -20.10
C PHE A 559 2.18 -6.06 -21.02
N ALA A 560 1.69 -7.16 -21.59
CA ALA A 560 2.46 -7.96 -22.53
C ALA A 560 2.67 -7.23 -23.87
N ILE A 561 1.65 -6.58 -24.42
CA ILE A 561 1.68 -5.96 -25.75
C ILE A 561 2.37 -4.59 -25.75
N ALA A 562 2.39 -3.88 -24.61
CA ALA A 562 2.94 -2.54 -24.47
C ALA A 562 4.38 -2.38 -25.03
N PRO A 563 5.36 -3.25 -24.69
CA PRO A 563 6.71 -3.14 -25.26
C PRO A 563 6.74 -3.21 -26.78
N ALA A 564 5.86 -4.02 -27.39
CA ALA A 564 5.80 -4.18 -28.84
C ALA A 564 5.19 -2.94 -29.53
N LEU A 565 4.13 -2.37 -28.96
CA LEU A 565 3.49 -1.16 -29.50
C LEU A 565 4.44 0.03 -29.45
N ILE A 566 5.10 0.26 -28.31
CA ILE A 566 6.08 1.36 -28.14
C ILE A 566 7.27 1.16 -29.08
N SER A 567 7.82 -0.06 -29.16
CA SER A 567 8.94 -0.38 -30.06
C SER A 567 8.61 -0.17 -31.54
N ASN A 568 7.36 -0.38 -31.93
CA ASN A 568 6.92 -0.11 -33.30
C ASN A 568 6.67 1.39 -33.54
N ALA A 569 6.09 2.10 -32.58
CA ALA A 569 5.79 3.52 -32.72
C ALA A 569 7.04 4.40 -32.91
N VAL A 570 8.15 4.09 -32.23
CA VAL A 570 9.41 4.86 -32.35
C VAL A 570 10.07 4.78 -33.73
N ARG A 571 9.64 3.85 -34.60
CA ARG A 571 10.11 3.75 -35.98
C ARG A 571 9.59 4.89 -36.85
N TYR A 572 8.48 5.51 -36.46
CA TYR A 572 7.82 6.60 -37.18
C TYR A 572 8.29 7.98 -36.68
N PRO A 573 8.00 9.08 -37.40
CA PRO A 573 8.33 10.43 -36.95
C PRO A 573 7.66 10.77 -35.61
N PRO A 574 8.42 11.11 -34.55
CA PRO A 574 7.92 11.13 -33.19
C PRO A 574 6.88 12.24 -32.99
N GLY A 575 7.11 13.42 -33.55
CA GLY A 575 6.17 14.54 -33.43
C GLY A 575 4.84 14.33 -34.13
N ARG A 576 4.74 13.41 -35.10
CA ARG A 576 3.45 13.06 -35.72
C ARG A 576 2.78 11.93 -34.95
N THR A 577 3.52 10.86 -34.67
CA THR A 577 2.96 9.64 -34.07
C THR A 577 2.56 9.84 -32.61
N PHE A 578 3.42 10.43 -31.77
CA PHE A 578 3.11 10.62 -30.35
C PHE A 578 2.11 11.76 -30.13
N PHE A 579 2.20 12.87 -30.90
CA PHE A 579 1.18 13.92 -30.88
C PHE A 579 -0.20 13.35 -31.18
N LEU A 580 -0.34 12.64 -32.30
CA LEU A 580 -1.61 12.06 -32.71
C LEU A 580 -2.10 11.02 -31.69
N GLY A 581 -1.20 10.19 -31.15
CA GLY A 581 -1.53 9.22 -30.11
C GLY A 581 -2.08 9.89 -28.84
N PHE A 582 -1.42 10.93 -28.33
CA PHE A 582 -1.91 11.67 -27.17
C PHE A 582 -3.18 12.47 -27.46
N PHE A 583 -3.34 13.00 -28.68
CA PHE A 583 -4.57 13.67 -29.09
C PHE A 583 -5.77 12.70 -29.08
N ILE A 584 -5.64 11.53 -29.70
CA ILE A 584 -6.69 10.49 -29.68
C ILE A 584 -6.93 9.99 -28.24
N TYR A 585 -5.87 9.83 -27.44
CA TYR A 585 -5.99 9.50 -26.02
C TYR A 585 -6.83 10.53 -25.27
N ASN A 586 -6.64 11.83 -25.50
CA ASN A 586 -7.48 12.86 -24.87
C ASN A 586 -8.94 12.78 -25.32
N LEU A 587 -9.20 12.47 -26.59
CA LEU A 587 -10.57 12.22 -27.07
C LEU A 587 -11.18 11.02 -26.34
N MET A 588 -10.40 9.96 -26.08
CA MET A 588 -10.87 8.82 -25.29
C MET A 588 -11.11 9.18 -23.81
N VAL A 589 -10.28 10.04 -23.21
CA VAL A 589 -10.52 10.56 -21.86
C VAL A 589 -11.82 11.36 -21.80
N LEU A 590 -12.07 12.24 -22.77
CA LEU A 590 -13.32 13.00 -22.86
C LEU A 590 -14.53 12.07 -23.09
N PHE A 591 -14.40 11.11 -24.01
CA PHE A 591 -15.45 10.12 -24.25
C PHE A 591 -15.79 9.32 -22.97
N HIS A 592 -14.78 8.92 -22.20
CA HIS A 592 -14.94 8.26 -20.90
C HIS A 592 -15.65 9.13 -19.83
N VAL A 593 -15.59 10.46 -19.95
CA VAL A 593 -16.34 11.38 -19.07
C VAL A 593 -17.76 11.57 -19.59
N TRP A 594 -17.94 11.70 -20.91
CA TRP A 594 -19.24 11.98 -21.51
C TRP A 594 -20.28 10.87 -21.28
N VAL A 595 -19.86 9.63 -21.10
CA VAL A 595 -20.79 8.51 -20.80
C VAL A 595 -21.48 8.64 -19.44
N VAL A 596 -20.97 9.48 -18.52
CA VAL A 596 -21.55 9.74 -17.18
C VAL A 596 -21.99 11.19 -17.03
N ALA A 597 -21.18 12.16 -17.46
CA ALA A 597 -21.49 13.59 -17.37
C ALA A 597 -22.36 14.09 -18.54
N TYR A 598 -23.15 13.21 -19.15
CA TYR A 598 -23.88 13.49 -20.40
C TYR A 598 -24.88 14.65 -20.26
N ALA A 599 -25.39 14.91 -19.05
CA ALA A 599 -26.27 16.04 -18.76
C ALA A 599 -25.53 17.40 -18.85
N PHE A 600 -24.22 17.44 -18.62
CA PHE A 600 -23.44 18.68 -18.50
C PHE A 600 -22.59 19.04 -19.72
N VAL A 601 -22.42 18.11 -20.66
CA VAL A 601 -21.47 18.24 -21.77
C VAL A 601 -22.17 18.28 -23.12
N PRO A 602 -21.83 19.24 -24.02
CA PRO A 602 -22.39 19.27 -25.37
C PRO A 602 -22.13 17.96 -26.12
N GLY A 603 -23.20 17.35 -26.64
CA GLY A 603 -23.13 16.05 -27.33
C GLY A 603 -23.08 14.83 -26.41
N GLY A 604 -23.03 15.01 -25.09
CA GLY A 604 -23.11 13.95 -24.09
C GLY A 604 -24.28 12.98 -24.29
N PRO A 605 -25.52 13.45 -24.56
CA PRO A 605 -26.68 12.56 -24.74
C PRO A 605 -26.52 11.53 -25.88
N LEU A 606 -25.63 11.78 -26.85
CA LEU A 606 -25.36 10.84 -27.95
C LEU A 606 -24.59 9.60 -27.52
N VAL A 607 -23.92 9.67 -26.37
CA VAL A 607 -23.04 8.61 -25.85
C VAL A 607 -23.41 8.22 -24.42
N ARG A 608 -24.60 8.65 -23.96
CA ARG A 608 -25.14 8.33 -22.64
C ARG A 608 -25.08 6.83 -22.39
N GLU A 609 -24.49 6.44 -21.25
CA GLU A 609 -24.44 5.06 -20.77
C GLU A 609 -23.67 4.05 -21.67
N HIS A 610 -22.88 4.54 -22.64
CA HIS A 610 -22.16 3.70 -23.61
C HIS A 610 -20.70 3.40 -23.21
N THR A 611 -20.48 2.86 -22.00
CA THR A 611 -19.14 2.39 -21.59
C THR A 611 -18.64 1.25 -22.48
N ASP A 612 -19.55 0.44 -23.02
CA ASP A 612 -19.26 -0.60 -24.00
C ASP A 612 -18.59 -0.03 -25.26
N TRP A 613 -19.05 1.12 -25.76
CA TRP A 613 -18.43 1.80 -26.91
C TRP A 613 -17.04 2.35 -26.58
N VAL A 614 -16.82 2.82 -25.35
CA VAL A 614 -15.51 3.29 -24.87
C VAL A 614 -14.51 2.12 -24.88
N VAL A 615 -14.90 0.97 -24.30
CA VAL A 615 -14.05 -0.24 -24.26
C VAL A 615 -13.83 -0.81 -25.66
N ALA A 616 -14.86 -0.85 -26.52
CA ALA A 616 -14.73 -1.28 -27.91
C ALA A 616 -13.77 -0.38 -28.69
N SER A 617 -13.89 0.94 -28.55
CA SER A 617 -13.01 1.92 -29.20
C SER A 617 -11.56 1.78 -28.73
N MET A 618 -11.34 1.56 -27.42
CA MET A 618 -10.03 1.24 -26.85
C MET A 618 -9.42 -0.02 -27.49
N MET A 619 -10.18 -1.11 -27.57
CA MET A 619 -9.67 -2.36 -28.17
C MET A 619 -9.42 -2.23 -29.67
N ILE A 620 -10.30 -1.55 -30.42
CA ILE A 620 -10.09 -1.27 -31.85
C ILE A 620 -8.79 -0.48 -32.06
N GLN A 621 -8.54 0.54 -31.25
CA GLN A 621 -7.32 1.34 -31.29
C GLN A 621 -6.07 0.49 -31.01
N ILE A 622 -6.11 -0.39 -29.99
CA ILE A 622 -5.05 -1.36 -29.73
C ILE A 622 -4.86 -2.30 -30.93
N GLY A 623 -5.96 -2.76 -31.54
CA GLY A 623 -5.97 -3.60 -32.74
C GLY A 623 -5.31 -2.94 -33.95
N CYS A 624 -5.51 -1.64 -34.16
CA CYS A 624 -4.76 -0.85 -35.15
C CYS A 624 -3.25 -0.88 -34.88
N GLY A 625 -2.85 -0.76 -33.61
CA GLY A 625 -1.46 -0.90 -33.18
C GLY A 625 -0.88 -2.28 -33.48
N VAL A 626 -1.63 -3.35 -33.14
CA VAL A 626 -1.26 -4.75 -33.41
C VAL A 626 -1.08 -4.99 -34.91
N PHE A 627 -2.02 -4.51 -35.73
CA PHE A 627 -1.91 -4.57 -37.20
C PHE A 627 -0.62 -3.92 -37.70
N SER A 628 -0.27 -2.72 -37.19
CA SER A 628 0.98 -2.05 -37.54
C SER A 628 2.22 -2.85 -37.11
N VAL A 629 2.20 -3.43 -35.91
CA VAL A 629 3.30 -4.26 -35.40
C VAL A 629 3.51 -5.50 -36.27
N ILE A 630 2.45 -6.22 -36.61
CA ILE A 630 2.50 -7.42 -37.46
C ILE A 630 3.00 -7.05 -38.87
N SER A 631 2.49 -5.96 -39.45
CA SER A 631 2.88 -5.49 -40.79
C SER A 631 4.37 -5.13 -40.88
N ASN A 632 4.95 -4.69 -39.76
CA ASN A 632 6.35 -4.28 -39.63
C ASN A 632 7.27 -5.38 -39.09
N ALA A 633 6.72 -6.57 -38.77
CA ALA A 633 7.49 -7.75 -38.41
C ALA A 633 7.99 -8.43 -39.70
N SER A 634 9.16 -8.02 -40.21
CA SER A 634 9.68 -8.55 -41.47
C SER A 634 10.11 -10.04 -41.36
N PRO A 635 9.81 -10.89 -42.36
CA PRO A 635 10.32 -12.27 -42.47
C PRO A 635 11.72 -12.40 -43.14
N THR A 636 12.49 -11.31 -43.27
CA THR A 636 13.65 -11.27 -44.18
C THR A 636 14.98 -10.99 -43.48
N SER A 637 15.60 -12.04 -42.92
CA SER A 637 17.06 -12.20 -42.78
C SER A 637 17.42 -13.62 -42.28
N SER A 638 17.06 -14.62 -43.08
CA SER A 638 17.63 -15.98 -43.18
C SER A 638 16.51 -16.98 -43.46
N ARG A 639 16.49 -17.49 -44.69
CA ARG A 639 15.60 -18.55 -45.17
C ARG A 639 15.94 -19.92 -44.53
N THR A 640 16.50 -19.94 -43.32
CA THR A 640 17.05 -21.14 -42.65
C THR A 640 16.77 -21.23 -41.15
N ARG A 641 16.04 -20.31 -40.51
CA ARG A 641 15.63 -20.49 -39.11
C ARG A 641 14.17 -20.11 -38.89
N LYS A 642 13.36 -21.10 -38.48
CA LYS A 642 12.02 -20.85 -37.90
C LYS A 642 12.14 -19.72 -36.86
N PRO A 643 11.31 -18.67 -36.90
CA PRO A 643 11.32 -17.64 -35.87
C PRO A 643 11.08 -18.33 -34.52
N LYS A 644 12.05 -18.26 -33.61
CA LYS A 644 11.86 -18.81 -32.26
C LYS A 644 10.77 -17.99 -31.58
N SER A 645 9.78 -18.65 -30.97
CA SER A 645 8.73 -17.96 -30.18
C SER A 645 9.30 -17.19 -28.99
N PHE A 646 10.50 -17.58 -28.56
CA PHE A 646 11.24 -17.05 -27.42
C PHE A 646 12.60 -16.50 -27.88
N SER A 647 12.93 -15.25 -27.54
CA SER A 647 14.19 -14.59 -27.91
C SER A 647 14.78 -13.78 -26.74
N PRO A 648 15.77 -14.29 -25.99
CA PRO A 648 16.50 -13.48 -25.02
C PRO A 648 17.41 -12.45 -25.73
N PRO A 649 17.81 -11.36 -25.07
CA PRO A 649 18.80 -10.43 -25.62
C PRO A 649 20.12 -11.17 -25.89
N SER A 650 20.69 -11.00 -27.08
CA SER A 650 21.95 -11.66 -27.46
C SER A 650 23.14 -11.11 -26.67
N ASN A 651 23.14 -9.82 -26.29
CA ASN A 651 24.20 -9.14 -25.56
C ASN A 651 24.14 -9.44 -24.03
N PRO A 652 25.23 -9.88 -23.37
CA PRO A 652 25.31 -10.05 -21.92
C PRO A 652 24.93 -8.82 -21.09
N ALA A 653 25.24 -7.60 -21.55
CA ALA A 653 24.87 -6.37 -20.86
C ALA A 653 23.36 -6.12 -20.89
N ALA A 654 22.70 -6.42 -22.02
CA ALA A 654 21.26 -6.35 -22.17
C ALA A 654 20.53 -7.39 -21.31
N ARG A 655 21.09 -8.61 -21.21
CA ARG A 655 20.58 -9.66 -20.32
C ARG A 655 20.62 -9.22 -18.85
N ARG A 656 21.74 -8.63 -18.43
CA ARG A 656 21.90 -8.07 -17.09
C ARG A 656 20.92 -6.94 -16.79
N GLN A 657 20.77 -6.01 -17.73
CA GLN A 657 19.83 -4.91 -17.54
C GLN A 657 18.39 -5.44 -17.37
N ARG A 658 17.98 -6.41 -18.20
CA ARG A 658 16.69 -7.09 -18.06
C ARG A 658 16.55 -7.76 -16.68
N SER A 659 17.59 -8.43 -16.17
CA SER A 659 17.51 -9.08 -14.86
C SER A 659 17.26 -8.09 -13.72
N TYR A 660 17.81 -6.87 -13.78
CA TYR A 660 17.53 -5.84 -12.76
C TYR A 660 16.08 -5.40 -12.72
N TYR A 661 15.45 -5.16 -13.87
CA TYR A 661 14.01 -4.84 -13.88
C TYR A 661 13.17 -6.00 -13.35
N ILE A 662 13.57 -7.25 -13.60
CA ILE A 662 12.91 -8.43 -13.02
C ILE A 662 13.12 -8.48 -11.49
N TYR A 663 14.31 -8.19 -10.97
CA TYR A 663 14.55 -8.13 -9.53
C TYR A 663 13.70 -7.04 -8.86
N ILE A 664 13.65 -5.84 -9.44
CA ILE A 664 12.80 -4.75 -8.95
C ILE A 664 11.33 -5.19 -8.99
N LEU A 665 10.88 -5.80 -10.09
CA LEU A 665 9.52 -6.33 -10.20
C LEU A 665 9.23 -7.36 -9.11
N LEU A 666 10.12 -8.31 -8.84
CA LEU A 666 9.94 -9.31 -7.79
C LEU A 666 9.81 -8.68 -6.40
N VAL A 667 10.65 -7.68 -6.09
CA VAL A 667 10.54 -6.93 -4.83
C VAL A 667 9.20 -6.22 -4.73
N LEU A 668 8.74 -5.58 -5.81
CA LEU A 668 7.43 -4.93 -5.88
C LEU A 668 6.27 -5.93 -5.72
N GLN A 669 6.36 -7.13 -6.30
CA GLN A 669 5.35 -8.17 -6.12
C GLN A 669 5.30 -8.67 -4.66
N LEU A 670 6.45 -8.85 -4.01
CA LEU A 670 6.49 -9.20 -2.58
C LEU A 670 5.91 -8.09 -1.71
N LEU A 671 6.19 -6.83 -2.04
CA LEU A 671 5.61 -5.68 -1.35
C LEU A 671 4.08 -5.65 -1.50
N SER A 672 3.55 -5.90 -2.70
CA SER A 672 2.11 -6.00 -2.97
C SER A 672 1.44 -7.09 -2.12
N VAL A 673 2.02 -8.29 -2.05
CA VAL A 673 1.52 -9.39 -1.21
C VAL A 673 1.57 -9.03 0.27
N SER A 674 2.64 -8.36 0.71
CA SER A 674 2.80 -7.92 2.11
C SER A 674 1.73 -6.89 2.48
N ILE A 675 1.48 -5.91 1.61
CA ILE A 675 0.43 -4.90 1.80
C ILE A 675 -0.95 -5.56 1.87
N ALA A 676 -1.25 -6.50 0.96
CA ALA A 676 -2.52 -7.20 0.95
C ALA A 676 -2.77 -8.00 2.24
N TYR A 677 -1.71 -8.57 2.82
CA TYR A 677 -1.78 -9.25 4.11
C TYR A 677 -2.00 -8.27 5.27
N LEU A 678 -1.25 -7.15 5.30
CA LEU A 678 -1.34 -6.15 6.37
C LEU A 678 -2.66 -5.38 6.38
N ARG A 679 -3.26 -5.15 5.21
CA ARG A 679 -4.56 -4.47 5.06
C ARG A 679 -5.75 -5.44 5.06
N PHE A 680 -5.55 -6.74 5.29
CA PHE A 680 -6.64 -7.70 5.26
C PHE A 680 -7.69 -7.32 6.33
N PRO A 681 -8.98 -7.15 5.98
CA PRO A 681 -9.97 -6.66 6.93
C PRO A 681 -10.15 -7.62 8.12
N SER A 682 -10.16 -7.09 9.34
CA SER A 682 -10.33 -7.88 10.57
C SER A 682 -11.79 -8.19 10.90
N TYR A 683 -12.75 -7.45 10.31
CA TYR A 683 -14.21 -7.58 10.52
C TYR A 683 -14.69 -7.57 12.00
N ASP A 684 -13.87 -7.12 12.96
CA ASP A 684 -14.26 -6.90 14.38
C ASP A 684 -14.71 -5.44 14.57
N TYR A 685 -15.89 -5.12 14.06
CA TYR A 685 -16.46 -3.78 14.10
C TYR A 685 -17.45 -3.66 15.26
N ARG A 686 -17.32 -2.58 16.06
CA ARG A 686 -18.10 -2.41 17.30
C ARG A 686 -18.88 -1.10 17.30
N PRO A 687 -20.22 -1.14 17.46
CA PRO A 687 -21.03 0.08 17.58
C PRO A 687 -20.67 0.87 18.84
N TYR A 688 -20.97 2.16 18.84
CA TYR A 688 -20.59 3.07 19.94
C TYR A 688 -21.41 2.83 21.21
N HIS A 689 -22.72 2.59 21.08
CA HIS A 689 -23.66 2.51 22.20
C HIS A 689 -24.46 1.19 22.23
N PRO A 690 -23.79 0.02 22.38
CA PRO A 690 -24.44 -1.27 22.31
C PRO A 690 -25.42 -1.55 23.46
N GLU A 691 -25.13 -1.04 24.66
CA GLU A 691 -25.96 -1.25 25.86
C GLU A 691 -27.36 -0.65 25.71
N SER A 692 -27.43 0.51 25.04
CA SER A 692 -28.68 1.20 24.73
C SER A 692 -29.32 0.74 23.42
N LYS A 693 -28.73 -0.26 22.74
CA LYS A 693 -29.14 -0.74 21.40
C LYS A 693 -29.37 0.41 20.41
N SER A 694 -28.52 1.43 20.50
CA SER A 694 -28.66 2.65 19.70
C SER A 694 -27.92 2.52 18.38
N ILE A 695 -28.53 3.02 17.31
CA ILE A 695 -27.91 3.25 16.01
C ILE A 695 -27.79 4.76 15.84
N THR A 696 -26.57 5.25 15.70
CA THR A 696 -26.30 6.62 15.24
C THR A 696 -26.06 6.58 13.73
N ALA A 697 -27.02 7.07 12.93
CA ALA A 697 -26.96 7.03 11.47
C ALA A 697 -26.82 8.43 10.88
N GLY A 698 -26.04 8.58 9.82
CA GLY A 698 -25.84 9.87 9.16
C GLY A 698 -25.87 9.80 7.64
N ILE A 699 -26.01 10.95 7.01
CA ILE A 699 -25.92 11.15 5.55
C ILE A 699 -24.96 12.30 5.27
N TRP A 700 -24.14 12.16 4.22
CA TRP A 700 -23.25 13.23 3.81
C TRP A 700 -22.87 13.17 2.31
N THR A 701 -23.04 14.28 1.59
CA THR A 701 -22.48 14.48 0.24
C THR A 701 -21.04 14.99 0.32
N ILE A 702 -20.09 14.25 -0.25
CA ILE A 702 -18.67 14.42 0.08
C ILE A 702 -17.81 15.08 -1.00
N HIS A 703 -18.42 15.59 -2.08
CA HIS A 703 -17.70 16.26 -3.18
C HIS A 703 -16.50 15.42 -3.67
N PHE A 704 -16.72 14.12 -3.85
CA PHE A 704 -15.70 13.17 -4.30
C PHE A 704 -14.42 13.16 -3.43
N SER A 705 -14.53 13.53 -2.14
CA SER A 705 -13.43 13.68 -1.17
C SER A 705 -12.36 14.71 -1.56
N ILE A 706 -12.80 15.81 -2.16
CA ILE A 706 -11.96 16.98 -2.42
C ILE A 706 -12.54 18.17 -1.66
N ASP A 707 -11.69 18.83 -0.86
CA ASP A 707 -12.11 19.99 -0.07
C ASP A 707 -12.06 21.31 -0.86
N ASN A 708 -12.53 22.39 -0.23
CA ASN A 708 -12.62 23.73 -0.83
C ASN A 708 -11.27 24.33 -1.27
N ASP A 709 -10.14 23.72 -0.89
CA ASP A 709 -8.79 24.15 -1.26
C ASP A 709 -8.10 23.12 -2.18
N MET A 710 -8.89 22.20 -2.77
CA MET A 710 -8.47 21.12 -3.65
C MET A 710 -7.51 20.13 -2.96
N TRP A 711 -7.73 19.83 -1.68
CA TRP A 711 -7.03 18.76 -0.97
C TRP A 711 -7.88 17.51 -0.82
N SER A 712 -7.22 16.37 -0.76
CA SER A 712 -7.85 15.11 -0.32
C SER A 712 -8.37 15.25 1.12
N SER A 713 -9.65 14.92 1.35
CA SER A 713 -10.36 15.20 2.61
C SER A 713 -10.68 13.98 3.47
N GLU A 714 -10.37 12.76 3.03
CA GLU A 714 -10.80 11.49 3.65
C GLU A 714 -10.40 11.37 5.12
N ARG A 715 -9.20 11.83 5.49
CA ARG A 715 -8.72 11.82 6.89
C ARG A 715 -9.51 12.75 7.79
N ARG A 716 -9.89 13.92 7.26
CA ARG A 716 -10.70 14.91 7.99
C ARG A 716 -12.13 14.39 8.14
N MET A 717 -12.66 13.75 7.09
CA MET A 717 -13.94 13.06 7.13
C MET A 717 -13.94 11.96 8.18
N ALA A 718 -12.96 11.05 8.19
CA ALA A 718 -12.85 9.99 9.20
C ALA A 718 -12.83 10.56 10.63
N SER A 719 -12.12 11.67 10.85
CA SER A 719 -12.08 12.33 12.16
C SER A 719 -13.47 12.82 12.58
N LEU A 720 -14.22 13.48 11.68
CA LEU A 720 -15.57 13.95 11.94
C LEU A 720 -16.54 12.79 12.19
N LEU A 721 -16.51 11.76 11.34
CA LEU A 721 -17.40 10.60 11.45
C LEU A 721 -17.18 9.84 12.76
N LYS A 722 -15.91 9.70 13.18
CA LYS A 722 -15.52 9.07 14.45
C LYS A 722 -16.00 9.89 15.65
N GLU A 723 -15.75 11.19 15.65
CA GLU A 723 -16.14 12.08 16.75
C GLU A 723 -17.65 12.31 16.84
N SER A 724 -18.37 12.10 15.75
CA SER A 724 -19.84 12.11 15.72
C SER A 724 -20.46 10.78 16.20
N GLU A 725 -19.63 9.80 16.55
CA GLU A 725 -20.03 8.48 17.03
C GLU A 725 -20.96 7.75 16.05
N LEU A 726 -20.71 7.86 14.74
CA LEU A 726 -21.54 7.24 13.70
C LEU A 726 -21.37 5.72 13.65
N ASP A 727 -22.49 5.00 13.72
CA ASP A 727 -22.56 3.56 13.50
C ASP A 727 -22.87 3.21 12.05
N ILE A 728 -23.62 4.08 11.35
CA ILE A 728 -23.99 3.92 9.94
C ILE A 728 -23.85 5.26 9.23
N ILE A 729 -23.30 5.28 8.02
CA ILE A 729 -23.21 6.48 7.20
C ILE A 729 -23.50 6.16 5.74
N GLY A 730 -24.44 6.91 5.16
CA GLY A 730 -24.61 7.01 3.72
C GLY A 730 -23.73 8.13 3.19
N LEU A 731 -22.91 7.83 2.18
CA LEU A 731 -22.07 8.82 1.51
C LEU A 731 -22.53 8.97 0.06
N LEU A 732 -22.55 10.20 -0.46
CA LEU A 732 -22.96 10.50 -1.82
C LEU A 732 -21.83 11.19 -2.59
N GLU A 733 -21.84 11.10 -3.92
CA GLU A 733 -20.72 11.53 -4.77
C GLU A 733 -19.45 10.73 -4.51
N THR A 734 -19.60 9.41 -4.53
CA THR A 734 -18.55 8.44 -4.15
C THR A 734 -17.91 7.73 -5.34
N ASP A 735 -18.37 7.91 -6.58
CA ASP A 735 -17.71 7.35 -7.76
C ASP A 735 -16.38 8.08 -8.02
N ASN A 736 -15.30 7.50 -7.50
CA ASN A 736 -13.95 8.01 -7.68
C ASN A 736 -13.10 7.18 -8.66
N GLN A 737 -13.68 6.15 -9.30
CA GLN A 737 -12.94 5.16 -10.07
C GLN A 737 -12.75 5.52 -11.55
N ARG A 738 -12.98 6.79 -11.91
CA ARG A 738 -12.76 7.35 -13.25
C ARG A 738 -11.44 8.11 -13.32
N ILE A 739 -10.89 8.27 -14.54
CA ILE A 739 -9.66 9.06 -14.78
C ILE A 739 -9.75 10.46 -14.19
N ILE A 740 -10.89 11.14 -14.35
CA ILE A 740 -11.12 12.49 -13.81
C ILE A 740 -11.08 12.55 -12.28
N MET A 741 -11.30 11.43 -11.61
CA MET A 741 -11.23 11.31 -10.14
C MET A 741 -9.95 10.60 -9.68
N GLY A 742 -9.01 10.35 -10.60
CA GLY A 742 -7.72 9.75 -10.29
C GLY A 742 -7.74 8.24 -10.11
N ASN A 743 -8.83 7.55 -10.49
CA ASN A 743 -9.04 6.11 -10.26
C ASN A 743 -8.80 5.73 -8.80
N ARG A 744 -9.55 6.32 -7.87
CA ARG A 744 -9.40 6.08 -6.43
C ARG A 744 -10.72 5.62 -5.82
N ASP A 745 -10.72 5.36 -4.53
CA ASP A 745 -11.84 4.88 -3.75
C ASP A 745 -11.69 5.32 -2.30
N THR A 746 -12.40 6.39 -1.95
CA THR A 746 -12.47 6.95 -0.60
C THR A 746 -12.93 5.91 0.43
N THR A 747 -13.83 5.01 0.03
CA THR A 747 -14.52 4.11 0.95
C THR A 747 -13.56 3.13 1.60
N GLN A 748 -12.46 2.75 0.92
CA GLN A 748 -11.43 1.90 1.49
C GLN A 748 -10.77 2.50 2.72
N TYR A 749 -10.38 3.78 2.66
CA TYR A 749 -9.75 4.45 3.81
C TYR A 749 -10.75 4.56 4.97
N LEU A 750 -11.96 5.03 4.70
CA LEU A 750 -12.98 5.22 5.73
C LEU A 750 -13.37 3.90 6.40
N ALA A 751 -13.58 2.83 5.63
CA ALA A 751 -13.96 1.53 6.15
C ALA A 751 -12.87 0.92 7.05
N GLU A 752 -11.61 0.99 6.63
CA GLU A 752 -10.48 0.46 7.40
C GLU A 752 -10.18 1.31 8.65
N GLU A 753 -10.20 2.64 8.55
CA GLU A 753 -9.90 3.55 9.67
C GLU A 753 -11.01 3.55 10.73
N LEU A 754 -12.29 3.50 10.30
CA LEU A 754 -13.44 3.54 11.21
C LEU A 754 -13.86 2.15 11.71
N GLY A 755 -13.32 1.09 11.10
CA GLY A 755 -13.72 -0.28 11.36
C GLY A 755 -15.20 -0.48 11.00
N MET A 756 -15.51 -0.43 9.71
CA MET A 756 -16.88 -0.56 9.20
C MET A 756 -16.95 -1.54 8.02
N TRP A 757 -18.06 -2.27 7.92
CA TRP A 757 -18.49 -2.91 6.69
C TRP A 757 -18.75 -1.84 5.65
N VAL A 758 -18.47 -2.14 4.40
CA VAL A 758 -18.65 -1.21 3.29
C VAL A 758 -19.33 -1.89 2.13
N ASP A 759 -20.41 -1.27 1.66
CA ASP A 759 -20.89 -1.40 0.30
C ASP A 759 -20.52 -0.11 -0.44
N ALA A 760 -19.58 -0.21 -1.37
CA ALA A 760 -19.08 0.92 -2.14
C ALA A 760 -20.07 1.42 -3.21
N GLY A 761 -21.23 0.76 -3.34
CA GLY A 761 -22.29 1.14 -4.25
C GLY A 761 -22.08 0.70 -5.69
N PRO A 762 -22.93 1.17 -6.62
CA PRO A 762 -22.84 0.80 -8.02
C PRO A 762 -21.48 1.20 -8.60
N GLY A 763 -20.88 0.29 -9.37
CA GLY A 763 -19.61 0.51 -10.03
C GLY A 763 -19.65 1.65 -11.07
N PRO A 764 -18.47 2.14 -11.51
CA PRO A 764 -18.39 3.18 -12.55
C PRO A 764 -18.95 2.72 -13.92
N ASP A 765 -19.19 1.42 -14.13
CA ASP A 765 -19.90 0.90 -15.30
C ASP A 765 -21.40 1.22 -15.29
N LYS A 766 -21.95 1.71 -14.16
CA LYS A 766 -23.37 2.07 -13.99
C LYS A 766 -23.70 3.54 -14.23
N HIS A 767 -22.71 4.35 -14.61
CA HIS A 767 -22.90 5.74 -15.06
C HIS A 767 -23.62 6.66 -14.06
N THR A 768 -23.36 6.46 -12.77
CA THR A 768 -23.86 7.35 -11.70
C THR A 768 -22.71 8.12 -11.06
N TRP A 769 -23.03 9.13 -10.25
CA TRP A 769 -22.05 9.81 -9.40
C TRP A 769 -21.70 9.05 -8.11
N GLY A 770 -22.34 7.90 -7.89
CA GLY A 770 -22.08 7.00 -6.78
C GLY A 770 -22.80 7.37 -5.49
N CYS A 771 -23.13 6.35 -4.72
CA CYS A 771 -23.47 6.42 -3.31
C CYS A 771 -22.85 5.20 -2.61
N ALA A 772 -22.49 5.31 -1.34
CA ALA A 772 -21.89 4.22 -0.58
C ALA A 772 -22.54 4.12 0.81
N LEU A 773 -22.51 2.91 1.37
CA LEU A 773 -22.97 2.63 2.73
C LEU A 773 -21.80 2.07 3.54
N LEU A 774 -21.51 2.71 4.67
CA LEU A 774 -20.63 2.15 5.69
C LEU A 774 -21.43 1.84 6.95
N SER A 775 -21.17 0.68 7.55
CA SER A 775 -21.92 0.19 8.72
C SER A 775 -21.00 -0.53 9.70
N LYS A 776 -21.11 -0.22 10.99
CA LYS A 776 -20.49 -1.02 12.07
C LYS A 776 -21.20 -2.35 12.28
N PHE A 777 -22.43 -2.48 11.79
CA PHE A 777 -23.22 -3.71 11.80
C PHE A 777 -23.00 -4.52 10.52
N PRO A 778 -22.95 -5.86 10.59
CA PRO A 778 -22.83 -6.71 9.40
C PRO A 778 -23.89 -6.41 8.34
N ILE A 779 -23.44 -6.17 7.10
CA ILE A 779 -24.31 -6.07 5.93
C ILE A 779 -24.61 -7.48 5.45
N ILE A 780 -25.85 -7.93 5.64
CA ILE A 780 -26.30 -9.29 5.31
C ILE A 780 -26.59 -9.40 3.81
N ASN A 781 -27.22 -8.38 3.25
CA ASN A 781 -27.60 -8.31 1.85
C ASN A 781 -27.58 -6.85 1.40
N SER A 782 -27.23 -6.59 0.15
CA SER A 782 -27.44 -5.29 -0.47
C SER A 782 -27.73 -5.41 -1.95
N THR A 783 -28.61 -4.54 -2.45
CA THR A 783 -29.00 -4.45 -3.85
C THR A 783 -28.80 -3.02 -4.33
N HIS A 784 -28.20 -2.84 -5.50
CA HIS A 784 -28.07 -1.53 -6.15
C HIS A 784 -29.20 -1.32 -7.14
N HIS A 785 -29.84 -0.15 -7.06
CA HIS A 785 -30.92 0.26 -7.94
C HIS A 785 -30.47 1.49 -8.74
N LEU A 786 -30.67 1.44 -10.05
CA LEU A 786 -30.57 2.61 -10.93
C LEU A 786 -31.98 3.09 -11.21
N LEU A 787 -32.32 4.27 -10.70
CA LEU A 787 -33.69 4.75 -10.77
C LEU A 787 -34.01 5.37 -12.14
N PRO A 788 -35.30 5.41 -12.54
CA PRO A 788 -35.69 5.91 -13.85
C PRO A 788 -35.21 7.35 -14.09
N SER A 789 -34.64 7.57 -15.27
CA SER A 789 -34.15 8.88 -15.69
C SER A 789 -34.33 9.03 -17.21
N PRO A 790 -35.51 9.46 -17.69
CA PRO A 790 -35.74 9.62 -19.13
C PRO A 790 -34.94 10.75 -19.77
N VAL A 791 -34.55 11.79 -19.00
CA VAL A 791 -33.93 13.00 -19.55
C VAL A 791 -32.58 13.29 -18.89
N GLY A 792 -32.58 13.38 -17.56
CA GLY A 792 -31.49 13.84 -16.72
C GLY A 792 -30.54 12.73 -16.29
N GLU A 793 -30.02 12.87 -15.07
CA GLU A 793 -29.03 11.96 -14.49
C GLU A 793 -29.62 10.66 -13.92
N LEU A 794 -28.88 9.57 -14.11
CA LEU A 794 -29.13 8.30 -13.43
C LEU A 794 -28.84 8.41 -11.93
N ALA A 795 -29.91 8.28 -11.15
CA ALA A 795 -29.87 8.33 -9.69
C ALA A 795 -29.59 6.93 -9.08
N PRO A 796 -28.51 6.75 -8.30
CA PRO A 796 -28.22 5.49 -7.61
C PRO A 796 -28.95 5.38 -6.27
N ALA A 797 -29.42 4.17 -5.95
CA ALA A 797 -29.82 3.80 -4.59
C ALA A 797 -29.21 2.46 -4.15
N ILE A 798 -28.85 2.36 -2.87
CA ILE A 798 -28.53 1.11 -2.19
C ILE A 798 -29.71 0.74 -1.31
N HIS A 799 -30.23 -0.48 -1.43
CA HIS A 799 -31.09 -1.12 -0.43
C HIS A 799 -30.28 -2.20 0.26
N ALA A 800 -29.83 -1.93 1.48
CA ALA A 800 -29.09 -2.87 2.30
C ALA A 800 -29.90 -3.37 3.48
N THR A 801 -29.61 -4.57 3.94
CA THR A 801 -30.12 -5.13 5.20
C THR A 801 -28.94 -5.38 6.11
N ILE A 802 -28.99 -4.80 7.31
CA ILE A 802 -27.99 -5.01 8.36
C ILE A 802 -28.57 -5.83 9.51
N GLU A 803 -27.70 -6.54 10.22
CA GLU A 803 -28.06 -7.19 11.49
C GLU A 803 -27.65 -6.30 12.67
N ALA A 804 -28.60 -5.61 13.27
CA ALA A 804 -28.37 -4.72 14.40
C ALA A 804 -29.10 -5.24 15.65
N TYR A 805 -28.34 -5.55 16.70
CA TYR A 805 -28.86 -5.94 18.00
C TYR A 805 -29.85 -7.14 17.98
N GLY A 806 -29.67 -8.07 17.04
CA GLY A 806 -30.53 -9.25 16.86
C GLY A 806 -31.78 -9.01 16.01
N GLU A 807 -31.90 -7.85 15.36
CA GLU A 807 -32.99 -7.49 14.44
C GLU A 807 -32.44 -7.11 13.06
N LEU A 808 -33.18 -7.43 12.00
CA LEU A 808 -32.83 -7.04 10.64
C LEU A 808 -33.41 -5.66 10.34
N VAL A 809 -32.52 -4.70 10.08
CA VAL A 809 -32.87 -3.31 9.77
C VAL A 809 -32.49 -3.02 8.33
N ASP A 810 -33.40 -2.43 7.56
CA ASP A 810 -33.12 -2.01 6.19
C ASP A 810 -32.56 -0.58 6.17
N VAL A 811 -31.50 -0.36 5.40
CA VAL A 811 -30.89 0.96 5.19
C VAL A 811 -30.93 1.27 3.70
N PHE A 812 -31.54 2.40 3.38
CA PHE A 812 -31.60 2.94 2.03
C PHE A 812 -30.63 4.11 1.92
N VAL A 813 -29.70 4.09 0.96
CA VAL A 813 -28.87 5.25 0.63
C VAL A 813 -29.24 5.71 -0.76
N PHE A 814 -29.57 6.99 -0.94
CA PHE A 814 -30.09 7.48 -2.22
C PHE A 814 -29.55 8.86 -2.59
N HIS A 815 -29.07 8.98 -3.83
CA HIS A 815 -28.68 10.25 -4.44
C HIS A 815 -29.68 10.60 -5.55
N SER A 816 -30.55 11.58 -5.33
CA SER A 816 -31.54 12.03 -6.32
C SER A 816 -30.89 12.72 -7.51
N GLY A 817 -31.56 12.66 -8.67
CA GLY A 817 -31.22 13.47 -9.83
C GLY A 817 -31.46 14.97 -9.60
N GLN A 818 -30.94 15.77 -10.53
CA GLN A 818 -30.86 17.23 -10.41
C GLN A 818 -32.22 17.95 -10.39
N GLU A 819 -32.21 19.21 -9.96
CA GLU A 819 -33.42 20.04 -9.89
C GLU A 819 -34.03 20.31 -11.27
N GLU A 820 -33.18 20.43 -12.29
CA GLU A 820 -33.49 20.81 -13.66
C GLU A 820 -34.36 19.80 -14.40
N ASP A 821 -34.47 18.56 -13.89
CA ASP A 821 -35.24 17.47 -14.49
C ASP A 821 -36.41 17.01 -13.58
N PRO A 822 -37.52 17.78 -13.48
CA PRO A 822 -38.63 17.49 -12.59
C PRO A 822 -39.27 16.11 -12.80
N GLU A 823 -39.34 15.63 -14.04
CA GLU A 823 -39.96 14.34 -14.36
C GLU A 823 -39.11 13.17 -13.88
N ASP A 824 -37.79 13.25 -14.06
CA ASP A 824 -36.84 12.28 -13.52
C ASP A 824 -37.00 12.19 -12.00
N ARG A 825 -36.98 13.32 -11.30
CA ARG A 825 -37.19 13.33 -9.84
C ARG A 825 -38.55 12.79 -9.41
N ARG A 826 -39.62 13.06 -10.18
CA ARG A 826 -40.96 12.49 -9.90
C ARG A 826 -40.91 10.97 -9.98
N LEU A 827 -40.39 10.41 -11.07
CA LEU A 827 -40.28 8.97 -11.27
C LEU A 827 -39.35 8.30 -10.24
N GLN A 828 -38.24 8.95 -9.92
CA GLN A 828 -37.31 8.50 -8.88
C GLN A 828 -37.99 8.48 -7.50
N SER A 829 -38.75 9.52 -7.15
CA SER A 829 -39.49 9.57 -5.88
C SER A 829 -40.55 8.48 -5.78
N GLU A 830 -41.27 8.19 -6.86
CA GLU A 830 -42.27 7.11 -6.90
C GLU A 830 -41.62 5.74 -6.77
N TYR A 831 -40.52 5.49 -7.48
CA TYR A 831 -39.77 4.23 -7.40
C TYR A 831 -39.25 3.99 -5.99
N LEU A 832 -38.56 4.97 -5.40
CA LEU A 832 -37.98 4.83 -4.06
C LEU A 832 -39.06 4.65 -2.99
N SER A 833 -40.18 5.36 -3.11
CA SER A 833 -41.29 5.23 -2.17
C SER A 833 -41.92 3.84 -2.22
N ASN A 834 -42.05 3.23 -3.41
CA ASN A 834 -42.47 1.83 -3.53
C ASN A 834 -41.45 0.88 -2.92
N LEU A 835 -40.16 1.10 -3.19
CA LEU A 835 -39.09 0.25 -2.69
C LEU A 835 -39.08 0.24 -1.16
N MET A 836 -39.09 1.43 -0.53
CA MET A 836 -39.20 1.55 0.93
C MET A 836 -40.50 0.92 1.44
N GLY A 837 -41.64 1.22 0.82
CA GLY A 837 -42.95 0.68 1.20
C GLY A 837 -43.06 -0.84 1.11
N SER A 838 -42.28 -1.48 0.24
CA SER A 838 -42.26 -2.93 0.07
C SER A 838 -41.60 -3.67 1.24
N SER A 839 -40.76 -2.98 2.04
CA SER A 839 -40.11 -3.59 3.20
C SER A 839 -41.00 -3.52 4.44
N PRO A 840 -41.29 -4.68 5.09
CA PRO A 840 -41.99 -4.71 6.37
C PRO A 840 -41.07 -4.48 7.58
N ARG A 841 -39.75 -4.30 7.35
CA ARG A 841 -38.75 -4.20 8.42
C ARG A 841 -38.58 -2.76 8.92
N PRO A 842 -38.07 -2.58 10.15
CA PRO A 842 -37.54 -1.29 10.57
C PRO A 842 -36.55 -0.77 9.53
N SER A 843 -36.66 0.51 9.16
CA SER A 843 -35.90 1.06 8.04
C SER A 843 -35.39 2.48 8.31
N ILE A 844 -34.25 2.83 7.72
CA ILE A 844 -33.67 4.17 7.69
C ILE A 844 -33.38 4.55 6.23
N LEU A 845 -33.80 5.72 5.78
CA LEU A 845 -33.34 6.35 4.54
C LEU A 845 -32.30 7.41 4.87
N LEU A 846 -31.20 7.41 4.14
CA LEU A 846 -30.09 8.36 4.19
C LEU A 846 -29.94 8.93 2.78
N SER A 847 -30.43 10.15 2.52
CA SER A 847 -30.58 10.60 1.14
C SER A 847 -30.34 12.08 0.89
N TYR A 848 -30.10 12.39 -0.38
CA TYR A 848 -30.11 13.75 -0.94
C TYR A 848 -31.28 13.87 -1.91
N LEU A 849 -32.31 14.66 -1.56
CA LEU A 849 -33.63 14.66 -2.21
C LEU A 849 -33.93 15.91 -3.05
N VAL A 850 -33.21 17.02 -2.84
CA VAL A 850 -33.42 18.29 -3.57
C VAL A 850 -34.88 18.74 -3.51
N THR A 851 -35.42 18.84 -2.30
CA THR A 851 -36.83 19.20 -2.09
C THR A 851 -37.00 19.96 -0.78
N GLU A 852 -38.03 20.81 -0.69
CA GLU A 852 -38.40 21.46 0.56
C GLU A 852 -39.32 20.57 1.39
N PRO A 853 -39.21 20.59 2.74
CA PRO A 853 -40.12 19.88 3.61
C PRO A 853 -41.58 20.24 3.33
N LYS A 854 -42.45 19.23 3.28
CA LYS A 854 -43.91 19.34 3.06
C LYS A 854 -44.33 19.83 1.67
N LYS A 855 -43.40 20.00 0.72
CA LYS A 855 -43.70 20.45 -0.65
C LYS A 855 -43.35 19.39 -1.70
N GLY A 856 -44.15 19.33 -2.76
CA GLY A 856 -43.86 18.50 -3.94
C GLY A 856 -43.56 17.03 -3.59
N ASN A 857 -42.43 16.54 -4.11
CA ASN A 857 -41.99 15.14 -3.96
C ASN A 857 -41.70 14.73 -2.51
N TYR A 858 -41.47 15.67 -1.58
CA TYR A 858 -41.40 15.35 -0.15
C TYR A 858 -42.59 14.49 0.29
N ASN A 859 -43.80 14.87 -0.14
CA ASN A 859 -45.03 14.17 0.23
C ASN A 859 -45.18 12.79 -0.46
N THR A 860 -44.29 12.46 -1.38
CA THR A 860 -44.18 11.11 -1.97
C THR A 860 -43.26 10.26 -1.08
N TYR A 861 -42.10 10.80 -0.69
CA TYR A 861 -41.14 10.12 0.21
C TYR A 861 -41.64 9.93 1.63
N VAL A 862 -42.38 10.90 2.17
CA VAL A 862 -43.00 10.88 3.50
C VAL A 862 -44.50 10.70 3.30
N SER A 863 -44.91 9.43 3.19
CA SER A 863 -46.27 9.06 2.81
C SER A 863 -46.66 7.68 3.36
N GLU A 864 -47.96 7.40 3.45
CA GLU A 864 -48.46 6.05 3.76
C GLU A 864 -47.92 4.99 2.78
N ARG A 865 -47.69 5.37 1.52
CA ARG A 865 -47.12 4.48 0.49
C ARG A 865 -45.71 3.99 0.84
N SER A 866 -44.86 4.89 1.34
CA SER A 866 -43.51 4.54 1.80
C SER A 866 -43.47 3.95 3.21
N GLY A 867 -44.43 4.37 4.05
CA GLY A 867 -44.44 4.15 5.49
C GLY A 867 -43.38 4.92 6.26
N MET A 868 -42.63 5.82 5.60
CA MET A 868 -41.51 6.54 6.21
C MET A 868 -41.97 7.83 6.90
N ARG A 869 -41.35 8.15 8.03
CA ARG A 869 -41.46 9.43 8.74
C ARG A 869 -40.17 10.22 8.62
N ASP A 870 -40.29 11.53 8.67
CA ASP A 870 -39.14 12.43 8.67
C ASP A 870 -38.50 12.53 10.07
N ILE A 871 -37.16 12.55 10.12
CA ILE A 871 -36.39 12.76 11.35
C ILE A 871 -36.76 14.07 12.05
N ASP A 872 -37.17 15.13 11.34
CA ASP A 872 -37.64 16.38 11.94
C ASP A 872 -38.53 17.21 10.98
N PRO A 873 -39.85 17.00 10.96
CA PRO A 873 -40.77 17.77 10.11
C PRO A 873 -40.84 19.28 10.40
N SER A 874 -40.19 19.77 11.46
CA SER A 874 -40.14 21.18 11.84
C SER A 874 -38.88 21.89 11.34
N ASP A 875 -37.85 21.16 10.92
CA ASP A 875 -36.68 21.71 10.25
C ASP A 875 -37.04 22.13 8.81
N TRP A 876 -37.43 23.39 8.67
CA TRP A 876 -37.84 23.99 7.40
C TRP A 876 -36.65 24.40 6.51
N ASP A 877 -35.43 24.44 7.05
CA ASP A 877 -34.20 24.89 6.37
C ASP A 877 -33.42 23.70 5.77
N ARG A 878 -34.12 22.65 5.36
CA ARG A 878 -33.56 21.51 4.63
C ARG A 878 -33.93 21.60 3.16
N TRP A 879 -32.96 21.24 2.33
CA TRP A 879 -33.10 21.23 0.88
C TRP A 879 -32.45 19.99 0.28
N CYS A 880 -31.18 19.79 0.62
CA CYS A 880 -30.34 18.72 0.12
C CYS A 880 -30.60 17.39 0.83
N GLU A 881 -30.13 17.28 2.08
CA GLU A 881 -30.01 16.00 2.79
C GLU A 881 -31.19 15.73 3.74
N TYR A 882 -31.58 14.45 3.80
CA TYR A 882 -32.70 13.94 4.58
C TYR A 882 -32.38 12.61 5.25
N ILE A 883 -32.90 12.45 6.47
CA ILE A 883 -32.99 11.17 7.16
C ILE A 883 -34.47 10.86 7.36
N LEU A 884 -34.94 9.74 6.81
CA LEU A 884 -36.29 9.22 7.09
C LEU A 884 -36.20 7.89 7.82
N PHE A 885 -37.23 7.51 8.56
CA PHE A 885 -37.23 6.26 9.32
C PHE A 885 -38.63 5.65 9.46
N LYS A 886 -38.70 4.35 9.76
CA LYS A 886 -39.90 3.65 10.21
C LYS A 886 -39.55 2.43 11.06
N GLY A 887 -40.45 2.02 11.94
CA GLY A 887 -40.28 0.86 12.82
C GLY A 887 -39.14 0.97 13.84
N LEU A 888 -38.60 2.18 14.05
CA LEU A 888 -37.51 2.46 14.99
C LEU A 888 -37.89 3.64 15.88
N ARG A 889 -37.48 3.62 17.16
CA ARG A 889 -37.67 4.77 18.05
C ARG A 889 -36.62 5.83 17.74
N ARG A 890 -37.03 6.99 17.23
CA ARG A 890 -36.16 8.17 17.12
C ARG A 890 -35.91 8.75 18.50
N THR A 891 -34.65 9.08 18.79
CA THR A 891 -34.26 9.70 20.07
C THR A 891 -33.60 11.07 19.91
N GLY A 892 -32.93 11.32 18.78
CA GLY A 892 -32.36 12.63 18.52
C GLY A 892 -31.96 12.88 17.08
N TYR A 893 -31.72 14.16 16.78
CA TYR A 893 -31.32 14.70 15.49
C TYR A 893 -30.32 15.84 15.66
N ALA A 894 -29.29 15.88 14.82
CA ALA A 894 -28.30 16.94 14.81
C ALA A 894 -27.81 17.26 13.39
N ARG A 895 -27.45 18.52 13.15
CA ARG A 895 -26.78 19.01 11.95
C ARG A 895 -25.41 19.55 12.34
N ILE A 896 -24.34 18.99 11.78
CA ILE A 896 -22.95 19.32 12.11
C ILE A 896 -22.31 20.00 10.92
N SER A 897 -21.81 21.23 11.11
CA SER A 897 -21.26 22.04 10.03
C SER A 897 -20.15 21.32 9.26
N ARG A 898 -20.13 21.54 7.94
CA ARG A 898 -19.16 20.97 7.01
C ARG A 898 -17.71 21.45 7.17
N GLY A 899 -17.51 22.53 7.93
CA GLY A 899 -16.23 23.24 7.99
C GLY A 899 -15.81 23.69 6.58
N THR A 900 -14.65 23.22 6.12
CA THR A 900 -14.15 23.45 4.75
C THR A 900 -14.09 22.17 3.91
N ILE A 901 -14.70 21.05 4.37
CA ILE A 901 -14.56 19.74 3.72
C ILE A 901 -15.39 19.64 2.44
N THR A 902 -16.61 20.16 2.46
CA THR A 902 -17.58 20.07 1.36
C THR A 902 -18.56 21.25 1.45
N ASP A 903 -19.62 21.26 0.66
CA ASP A 903 -20.68 22.27 0.63
C ASP A 903 -21.94 21.89 1.44
N THR A 904 -22.17 20.60 1.73
CA THR A 904 -23.23 20.12 2.63
C THR A 904 -22.75 19.82 4.05
N GLU A 905 -23.58 20.13 5.06
CA GLU A 905 -23.37 19.68 6.44
C GLU A 905 -23.53 18.17 6.61
N LEU A 906 -23.03 17.62 7.72
CA LEU A 906 -23.33 16.23 8.10
C LEU A 906 -24.64 16.22 8.89
N GLN A 907 -25.65 15.49 8.43
CA GLN A 907 -26.87 15.23 9.20
C GLN A 907 -26.80 13.90 9.94
N VAL A 908 -27.24 13.87 11.20
CA VAL A 908 -27.16 12.68 12.07
C VAL A 908 -28.45 12.47 12.85
N GLY A 909 -28.97 11.23 12.82
CA GLY A 909 -30.10 10.78 13.62
C GLY A 909 -29.72 9.63 14.56
N LYS A 910 -30.32 9.57 15.74
CA LYS A 910 -30.18 8.46 16.69
C LYS A 910 -31.48 7.67 16.80
N PHE A 911 -31.36 6.35 16.70
CA PHE A 911 -32.47 5.40 16.73
C PHE A 911 -32.22 4.31 17.77
N VAL A 912 -33.28 3.80 18.42
CA VAL A 912 -33.21 2.64 19.31
C VAL A 912 -33.92 1.46 18.66
N VAL A 913 -33.23 0.32 18.61
CA VAL A 913 -33.74 -0.91 17.97
C VAL A 913 -34.52 -1.75 18.97
N GLY A 914 -35.69 -2.26 18.56
CA GLY A 914 -36.51 -3.18 19.34
C GLY A 914 -37.33 -2.57 20.48
N ASP A 915 -37.39 -1.24 20.61
CA ASP A 915 -38.17 -0.54 21.66
C ASP A 915 -39.68 -0.48 21.32
N LYS A 916 -40.35 -1.62 21.46
CA LYS A 916 -41.79 -1.74 21.17
C LYS A 916 -42.68 -0.95 22.13
N ALA A 917 -42.20 -0.61 23.33
CA ALA A 917 -43.00 0.08 24.34
C ALA A 917 -43.26 1.54 23.97
N HIS A 918 -42.28 2.20 23.34
CA HIS A 918 -42.37 3.60 22.94
C HIS A 918 -42.70 3.77 21.44
N GLY A 919 -42.78 2.67 20.70
CA GLY A 919 -43.02 2.71 19.25
C GLY A 919 -41.95 3.52 18.53
N GLU A 920 -42.37 4.41 17.62
CA GLU A 920 -41.46 5.27 16.86
C GLU A 920 -41.15 6.62 17.54
N GLY A 921 -41.74 6.90 18.70
CA GLY A 921 -41.65 8.19 19.38
C GLY A 921 -42.56 9.29 18.80
N SER A 922 -42.70 10.38 19.56
CA SER A 922 -43.51 11.55 19.17
C SER A 922 -42.66 12.65 18.53
N ASP A 923 -43.30 13.62 17.86
CA ASP A 923 -42.63 14.83 17.34
C ASP A 923 -42.43 15.92 18.41
N SER A 924 -42.70 15.61 19.67
CA SER A 924 -42.47 16.53 20.80
C SER A 924 -40.99 16.57 21.15
N ILE A 925 -40.39 17.76 21.13
CA ILE A 925 -39.01 17.98 21.54
C ILE A 925 -38.94 17.98 23.07
N ILE A 926 -37.96 17.27 23.63
CA ILE A 926 -37.69 17.17 25.07
C ILE A 926 -36.34 17.80 25.44
N ASP A 927 -36.19 18.17 26.71
CA ASP A 927 -34.92 18.71 27.22
C ASP A 927 -33.85 17.61 27.29
N GLU A 928 -32.59 17.95 26.99
CA GLU A 928 -31.49 16.99 27.00
C GLU A 928 -31.30 16.33 28.38
N ASN A 929 -31.66 17.00 29.47
CA ASN A 929 -31.56 16.44 30.82
C ASN A 929 -32.49 15.24 31.02
N GLU A 930 -33.56 15.14 30.23
CA GLU A 930 -34.50 14.01 30.24
C GLU A 930 -34.00 12.82 29.40
N VAL A 931 -32.94 13.01 28.60
CA VAL A 931 -32.37 11.99 27.72
C VAL A 931 -31.27 11.22 28.45
N PRO A 932 -31.26 9.88 28.41
CA PRO A 932 -30.16 9.08 28.95
C PRO A 932 -28.79 9.47 28.35
N PRO A 933 -27.69 9.52 29.13
CA PRO A 933 -26.38 9.95 28.64
C PRO A 933 -25.91 9.24 27.36
N ASP A 934 -26.12 7.93 27.24
CA ASP A 934 -25.73 7.11 26.07
C ASP A 934 -26.48 7.48 24.78
N LEU A 935 -27.63 8.17 24.90
CA LEU A 935 -28.46 8.61 23.77
C LEU A 935 -28.23 10.10 23.44
N ARG A 936 -27.37 10.79 24.19
CA ARG A 936 -26.99 12.18 23.90
C ARG A 936 -25.94 12.23 22.79
N PHE A 937 -25.92 13.33 22.05
CA PHE A 937 -24.84 13.56 21.09
C PHE A 937 -23.58 14.16 21.75
N PRO A 938 -22.40 14.00 21.13
CA PRO A 938 -21.14 14.48 21.68
C PRO A 938 -21.12 15.99 21.95
N THR A 939 -20.80 16.38 23.18
CA THR A 939 -20.73 17.80 23.57
C THR A 939 -19.63 18.58 22.86
N LEU A 940 -18.69 17.89 22.20
CA LEU A 940 -17.54 18.43 21.48
C LEU A 940 -17.92 19.46 20.39
N PHE A 941 -19.09 19.31 19.77
CA PHE A 941 -19.52 20.18 18.66
C PHE A 941 -20.29 21.43 19.11
N ARG A 942 -20.42 21.67 20.43
CA ARG A 942 -21.09 22.89 20.94
C ARG A 942 -20.20 24.13 20.80
N GLY A 943 -20.82 25.31 20.72
CA GLY A 943 -20.13 26.59 20.64
C GLY A 943 -19.27 26.70 19.37
N GLU A 944 -17.97 26.95 19.53
CA GLU A 944 -17.02 27.01 18.40
C GLU A 944 -16.72 25.63 17.79
N GLY A 945 -17.09 24.54 18.49
CA GLY A 945 -16.90 23.17 18.04
C GLY A 945 -15.44 22.76 17.92
N VAL A 946 -15.15 21.82 17.00
CA VAL A 946 -13.82 21.23 16.80
C VAL A 946 -13.44 21.26 15.32
N ARG A 947 -12.25 21.80 15.00
CA ARG A 947 -11.72 21.87 13.62
C ARG A 947 -12.69 22.48 12.59
N GLY A 948 -13.54 23.42 13.01
CA GLY A 948 -14.55 24.07 12.16
C GLY A 948 -15.88 23.30 12.03
N HIS A 949 -16.02 22.18 12.74
CA HIS A 949 -17.25 21.40 12.87
C HIS A 949 -17.96 21.76 14.17
N ARG A 950 -19.20 22.25 14.09
CA ARG A 950 -20.04 22.60 15.22
C ARG A 950 -21.50 22.28 14.91
N TYR A 951 -22.33 22.18 15.94
CA TYR A 951 -23.78 22.14 15.73
C TYR A 951 -24.23 23.42 15.01
N HIS A 952 -24.95 23.23 13.92
CA HIS A 952 -25.36 24.29 12.99
C HIS A 952 -26.88 24.25 12.80
N VAL A 953 -27.49 25.37 12.40
CA VAL A 953 -28.94 25.62 12.31
C VAL A 953 -29.66 25.70 13.67
N PHE A 954 -29.36 24.79 14.60
CA PHE A 954 -30.03 24.74 15.92
C PHE A 954 -29.10 25.07 17.09
N ASP A 955 -27.80 25.29 16.85
CA ASP A 955 -26.72 25.45 17.85
C ASP A 955 -26.55 24.30 18.87
N GLN A 956 -27.51 23.37 18.93
CA GLN A 956 -27.54 22.18 19.76
C GLN A 956 -28.36 21.06 19.09
N PRO A 957 -28.17 19.79 19.48
CA PRO A 957 -29.01 18.68 19.03
C PRO A 957 -30.47 18.84 19.49
N ARG A 958 -31.41 18.24 18.75
CA ARG A 958 -32.81 18.08 19.15
C ARG A 958 -33.06 16.65 19.62
N TYR A 959 -33.83 16.49 20.69
CA TYR A 959 -34.19 15.18 21.25
C TYR A 959 -35.71 15.01 21.32
N TYR A 960 -36.18 13.77 21.25
CA TYR A 960 -37.60 13.44 21.11
C TYR A 960 -38.07 12.42 22.14
N ALA A 961 -39.32 12.57 22.59
CA ALA A 961 -39.97 11.68 23.57
C ALA A 961 -40.24 10.27 23.03
#